data_AF-A0A6V8L1T5-F1
#
_entry.id   AF-A0A6V8L1T5-F1
#
_cell.length_a   1.000
_cell.length_b   1.000
_cell.length_c   1.000
_cell.angle_alpha   90.00
_cell.angle_beta   90.00
_cell.angle_gamma   90.00
#
_symmetry.space_group_name_H-M   'P 1'
#
loop_
_entity.id
_entity.type
_entity.pdbx_description
1 polymer ?
#
loop_
_entity_poly.entity_id
_entity_poly.type
_entity_poly.pdbx_seq_one_letter_code
_entity_poly.pdbx_strand_id
1 'polypeptide(L)'
;MVSDPVLGRAVSALHAALVGSGAGAVWTEERSDEGRRRLPGAGARASGASANWQSPATALARDERLAAAVAAMSSYAGPVAARPPRGKQAARRVRDMIDEGYARDLTADDLAAAAGTSRYAVYRAFREAYGLSPSDYQRQLRLRSARRMLVAGHGIAESAALAGFADQSHLTRWFLRCYGVTPGRTARPLTPQIGQSDTRYAATRRDRLCHGLLVAIVKPVPETTAARPGRIRVGLRALRDWRPTLRRLRSLVRNAVTSFIVLAGTFWLLPGVTASGLVALLGLVVLVAGVGALLRPLLMALATMLGGFGALVLGALVQAIVLYVALWFAPDTEVANLPVVFGASWVAVALAALVNWFADAGTDDTFISETIRLMARVRRIEERGGRGQNVPCPDGLLVVQLDGVPAPLLRWAVRAGNLPNIGRWLRTRSHRLGAWHTGLPATTPAAQAGILYGDTRRVPAFRWYEKDTRRLLVTSRPRDAAEVERRLAGDRGLLRDGGVSISNVFSGDAESCLLTVSHAALPGRSARGYAAFMTSPYGFTRAVVLGIGELIRELHQARVQRRRDVRPRVSRGGAFLALRPATTLLRDLNVTLIAEQMARGAPIIYCDFVDYDEVAHHAGPARPEALDALESLDQTLGILERLSKEAARRYHLVVLSDHGQSQGATFRQRFDESLEEVVGKLVRGGAENGHRHGAATGTVEEWGRVNALLTEAVRRQGPTAAATRAAIRKHTTDGEVTLGPADEEAKAIAEGDPETVVIASGNLGMVYLTRAPEKLTRDRIDAAYPDLVDGLVAHPGIGIVVVDEDGGPVALGRRGRHRLCDGHVEGEDPLAPYGPLAAADLLRHQQMDHVGDLVLLSMVEPGTDEVAAFEELVGSHGGLGGWQTEAVLLYPSGWTPAPDPLIGPDAVHATLVEWLVQLGLRKRDDERVTLPVAG
;
A
#
# COMPACT_ATOMS: atom_id res chain seq x y z
N MET A 1 38.42 41.28 -9.26
CA MET A 1 38.16 40.16 -10.19
C MET A 1 39.48 39.45 -10.42
N VAL A 2 39.74 38.36 -9.69
CA VAL A 2 40.86 37.46 -10.00
C VAL A 2 40.28 36.41 -10.94
N SER A 3 40.69 36.45 -12.19
CA SER A 3 40.32 35.51 -13.24
C SER A 3 40.91 34.14 -12.90
N ASP A 4 40.09 33.23 -12.39
CA ASP A 4 40.47 31.86 -12.07
C ASP A 4 40.69 31.06 -13.37
N PRO A 5 41.95 30.71 -13.70
CA PRO A 5 42.29 30.01 -14.94
C PRO A 5 41.84 28.54 -14.94
N VAL A 6 41.34 28.02 -13.82
CA VAL A 6 40.78 26.67 -13.71
C VAL A 6 39.33 26.65 -14.20
N LEU A 7 38.55 27.69 -13.89
CA LEU A 7 37.16 27.82 -14.31
C LEU A 7 37.07 28.04 -15.85
N GLY A 8 37.99 28.83 -16.41
CA GLY A 8 38.09 29.04 -17.85
C GLY A 8 38.42 27.76 -18.62
N ARG A 9 39.30 26.91 -18.08
CA ARG A 9 39.67 25.62 -18.69
C ARG A 9 38.55 24.59 -18.61
N ALA A 10 37.79 24.56 -17.50
CA ALA A 10 36.64 23.66 -17.34
C ALA A 10 35.49 24.02 -18.30
N VAL A 11 35.23 25.32 -18.53
CA VAL A 11 34.21 25.79 -19.47
C VAL A 11 34.62 25.51 -20.91
N SER A 12 35.89 25.72 -21.29
CA SER A 12 36.40 25.39 -22.63
C SER A 12 36.40 23.88 -22.91
N ALA A 13 36.72 23.05 -21.91
CA ALA A 13 36.67 21.58 -22.06
C ALA A 13 35.24 21.06 -22.21
N LEU A 14 34.27 21.66 -21.49
CA LEU A 14 32.85 21.33 -21.62
C LEU A 14 32.29 21.80 -22.97
N HIS A 15 32.72 22.97 -23.46
CA HIS A 15 32.37 23.46 -24.80
C HIS A 15 32.95 22.57 -25.91
N ALA A 16 34.21 22.14 -25.79
CA ALA A 16 34.83 21.21 -26.74
C ALA A 16 34.14 19.82 -26.76
N ALA A 17 33.68 19.34 -25.60
CA ALA A 17 32.91 18.10 -25.50
C ALA A 17 31.46 18.23 -26.06
N LEU A 18 30.90 19.45 -26.08
CA LEU A 18 29.55 19.73 -26.59
C LEU A 18 29.50 20.01 -28.09
N VAL A 19 30.60 20.47 -28.72
CA VAL A 19 30.64 20.84 -30.15
C VAL A 19 31.18 19.72 -31.05
N GLY A 20 31.73 18.64 -30.50
CA GLY A 20 32.07 17.44 -31.27
C GLY A 20 33.20 17.62 -32.28
N SER A 21 34.26 18.36 -31.94
CA SER A 21 35.49 18.37 -32.72
C SER A 21 36.43 17.25 -32.24
N GLY A 22 36.56 16.19 -33.04
CA GLY A 22 37.47 15.08 -32.76
C GLY A 22 38.94 15.50 -32.83
N ALA A 23 39.57 15.69 -31.67
CA ALA A 23 41.02 15.62 -31.53
C ALA A 23 41.34 15.18 -30.09
N GLY A 24 41.99 14.03 -29.95
CA GLY A 24 42.40 13.48 -28.66
C GLY A 24 43.49 14.33 -28.01
N ALA A 25 43.34 14.61 -26.72
CA ALA A 25 44.41 15.15 -25.89
C ALA A 25 44.69 14.15 -24.76
N VAL A 26 45.89 13.55 -24.84
CA VAL A 26 46.52 12.68 -23.86
C VAL A 26 46.92 13.51 -22.64
N TRP A 27 46.60 13.04 -21.44
CA TRP A 27 47.09 13.64 -20.18
C TRP A 27 48.41 12.97 -19.79
N THR A 28 49.51 13.72 -19.85
CA THR A 28 50.78 13.38 -19.18
C THR A 28 50.79 14.00 -17.79
N GLU A 29 51.06 13.17 -16.79
CA GLU A 29 51.01 13.50 -15.36
C GLU A 29 52.38 14.04 -14.92
N GLU A 30 52.49 15.35 -14.71
CA GLU A 30 53.68 15.97 -14.12
C GLU A 30 53.39 16.28 -12.65
N ARG A 31 54.15 15.64 -11.75
CA ARG A 31 54.09 15.81 -10.29
C ARG A 31 54.78 17.11 -9.89
N SER A 32 54.08 17.95 -9.13
CA SER A 32 54.70 18.82 -8.14
C SER A 32 53.93 18.77 -6.82
N ASP A 33 54.70 18.58 -5.75
CA ASP A 33 54.27 18.50 -4.36
C ASP A 33 53.85 19.88 -3.84
N GLU A 34 52.59 20.02 -3.38
CA GLU A 34 52.22 20.87 -2.23
C GLU A 34 50.71 20.73 -1.89
N GLY A 35 50.41 20.45 -0.61
CA GLY A 35 49.15 20.81 0.05
C GLY A 35 47.86 20.04 -0.30
N ARG A 36 47.58 18.94 0.43
CA ARG A 36 46.27 18.24 0.36
C ARG A 36 45.12 19.07 0.94
N ARG A 37 44.29 19.66 0.07
CA ARG A 37 42.84 19.84 0.31
C ARG A 37 42.08 19.00 -0.72
N ARG A 38 41.47 17.88 -0.29
CA ARG A 38 40.60 17.07 -1.17
C ARG A 38 39.20 17.69 -1.23
N LEU A 39 38.84 18.26 -2.37
CA LEU A 39 37.44 18.51 -2.75
C LEU A 39 36.77 17.14 -3.05
N PRO A 40 35.69 16.73 -2.37
CA PRO A 40 34.98 15.52 -2.73
C PRO A 40 33.96 15.77 -3.84
N GLY A 41 34.20 15.18 -5.01
CA GLY A 41 33.09 14.60 -5.79
C GLY A 41 32.48 15.41 -6.94
N ALA A 42 33.22 16.27 -7.63
CA ALA A 42 32.73 16.88 -8.89
C ALA A 42 32.75 15.86 -10.06
N GLY A 43 33.78 15.03 -10.18
CA GLY A 43 33.95 14.11 -11.32
C GLY A 43 32.99 12.90 -11.33
N ALA A 44 32.61 12.38 -10.15
CA ALA A 44 31.75 11.19 -10.05
C ALA A 44 30.23 11.50 -10.13
N ARG A 45 29.85 12.77 -10.17
CA ARG A 45 28.43 13.20 -10.24
C ARG A 45 28.03 13.70 -11.64
N ALA A 46 28.98 14.03 -12.50
CA ALA A 46 28.72 14.24 -13.93
C ALA A 46 28.43 12.93 -14.68
N SER A 47 29.02 11.81 -14.25
CA SER A 47 28.84 10.49 -14.86
C SER A 47 27.47 9.85 -14.58
N GLY A 48 26.84 10.16 -13.44
CA GLY A 48 25.45 9.74 -13.16
C GLY A 48 24.40 10.50 -13.99
N ALA A 49 24.73 11.71 -14.46
CA ALA A 49 23.88 12.46 -15.37
C ALA A 49 24.02 11.98 -16.82
N SER A 50 25.13 11.36 -17.24
CA SER A 50 25.34 10.94 -18.65
C SER A 50 24.55 9.68 -19.06
N ALA A 51 24.03 8.89 -18.11
CA ALA A 51 23.39 7.61 -18.40
C ALA A 51 21.95 7.70 -18.98
N ASN A 52 21.38 8.90 -19.18
CA ASN A 52 20.00 9.06 -19.66
C ASN A 52 19.83 9.98 -20.89
N TRP A 53 20.92 10.25 -21.62
CA TRP A 53 20.92 11.12 -22.81
C TRP A 53 20.55 10.40 -24.11
N GLN A 54 20.33 9.07 -24.08
CA GLN A 54 20.09 8.25 -25.27
C GLN A 54 18.61 7.90 -25.53
N SER A 55 17.65 8.47 -24.80
CA SER A 55 16.22 8.34 -25.15
C SER A 55 15.78 9.49 -26.07
N PRO A 56 14.95 9.25 -27.10
CA PRO A 56 14.42 10.32 -27.95
C PRO A 56 13.50 11.22 -27.10
N ALA A 57 14.07 12.32 -26.60
CA ALA A 57 13.39 13.36 -25.85
C ALA A 57 13.19 14.58 -26.76
N THR A 58 12.00 15.19 -26.68
CA THR A 58 11.69 16.46 -27.36
C THR A 58 12.72 17.53 -26.97
N ALA A 59 12.91 18.55 -27.82
CA ALA A 59 13.85 19.64 -27.53
C ALA A 59 13.57 20.25 -26.14
N LEU A 60 12.29 20.50 -25.84
CA LEU A 60 11.84 21.00 -24.54
C LEU A 60 12.26 20.13 -23.34
N ALA A 61 12.12 18.81 -23.45
CA ALA A 61 12.45 17.89 -22.37
C ALA A 61 13.97 17.78 -22.13
N ARG A 62 14.78 18.02 -23.16
CA ARG A 62 16.24 18.11 -23.03
C ARG A 62 16.65 19.41 -22.33
N ASP A 63 16.05 20.52 -22.71
CA ASP A 63 16.30 21.82 -22.11
C ASP A 63 15.83 21.89 -20.64
N GLU A 64 14.71 21.24 -20.30
CA GLU A 64 14.24 21.11 -18.91
C GLU A 64 15.24 20.36 -18.03
N ARG A 65 15.84 19.28 -18.55
CA ARG A 65 16.87 18.51 -17.82
C ARG A 65 18.13 19.32 -17.62
N LEU A 66 18.54 20.09 -18.64
CA LEU A 66 19.67 21.01 -18.54
C LEU A 66 19.39 22.13 -17.54
N ALA A 67 18.21 22.74 -17.57
CA ALA A 67 17.81 23.77 -16.62
C ALA A 67 17.71 23.24 -15.19
N ALA A 68 17.23 22.01 -14.99
CA ALA A 68 17.22 21.36 -13.68
C ALA A 68 18.64 21.07 -13.15
N ALA A 69 19.56 20.64 -14.03
CA ALA A 69 20.96 20.45 -13.68
C ALA A 69 21.64 21.77 -13.31
N VAL A 70 21.40 22.83 -14.09
CA VAL A 70 21.90 24.19 -13.79
C VAL A 70 21.31 24.72 -12.49
N ALA A 71 20.01 24.53 -12.25
CA ALA A 71 19.37 24.93 -11.00
C ALA A 71 19.97 24.21 -9.78
N ALA A 72 20.24 22.91 -9.90
CA ALA A 72 20.90 22.12 -8.85
C ALA A 72 22.33 22.60 -8.57
N MET A 73 23.04 23.10 -9.59
CA MET A 73 24.35 23.74 -9.44
C MET A 73 24.25 25.15 -8.85
N SER A 74 23.25 25.95 -9.23
CA SER A 74 23.03 27.30 -8.72
C SER A 74 22.51 27.35 -7.28
N SER A 75 21.86 26.28 -6.78
CA SER A 75 21.47 26.16 -5.36
C SER A 75 22.64 26.11 -4.37
N TYR A 76 23.90 26.07 -4.86
CA TYR A 76 25.09 26.26 -4.03
C TYR A 76 25.47 27.74 -3.81
N ALA A 77 24.82 28.68 -4.49
CA ALA A 77 25.12 30.11 -4.43
C ALA A 77 23.95 30.92 -3.80
N GLY A 78 23.58 30.59 -2.56
CA GLY A 78 22.73 31.44 -1.68
C GLY A 78 21.29 31.73 -2.14
N PRO A 79 20.41 32.18 -1.21
CA PRO A 79 19.00 32.44 -1.52
C PRO A 79 18.81 33.79 -2.23
N VAL A 80 18.26 33.76 -3.44
CA VAL A 80 17.73 34.96 -4.11
C VAL A 80 16.24 35.09 -3.75
N ALA A 81 15.88 36.22 -3.14
CA ALA A 81 14.55 36.55 -2.63
C ALA A 81 13.40 36.41 -3.66
N ALA A 82 12.20 36.11 -3.16
CA ALA A 82 10.96 36.00 -3.92
C ALA A 82 10.60 37.31 -4.64
N ARG A 83 10.17 37.21 -5.91
CA ARG A 83 9.63 38.33 -6.71
C ARG A 83 8.16 38.06 -7.08
N PRO A 84 7.24 39.04 -6.96
CA PRO A 84 5.80 38.88 -7.16
C PRO A 84 5.37 39.04 -8.64
N PRO A 85 4.11 39.39 -8.95
CA PRO A 85 3.03 38.61 -9.59
C PRO A 85 3.22 38.25 -11.08
N ARG A 86 4.38 38.52 -11.69
CA ARG A 86 4.66 38.26 -13.12
C ARG A 86 4.62 36.76 -13.47
N GLY A 87 4.85 35.87 -12.51
CA GLY A 87 4.86 34.42 -12.70
C GLY A 87 3.53 33.83 -13.22
N LYS A 88 2.38 34.29 -12.70
CA LYS A 88 1.06 33.77 -13.13
C LYS A 88 0.71 34.17 -14.56
N GLN A 89 1.06 35.39 -14.99
CA GLN A 89 0.83 35.82 -16.38
C GLN A 89 1.81 35.15 -17.35
N ALA A 90 3.08 35.00 -16.97
CA ALA A 90 4.07 34.26 -17.74
C ALA A 90 3.66 32.80 -17.95
N ALA A 91 3.20 32.13 -16.89
CA ALA A 91 2.71 30.75 -16.97
C ALA A 91 1.48 30.63 -17.89
N ARG A 92 0.54 31.59 -17.84
CA ARG A 92 -0.63 31.61 -18.75
C ARG A 92 -0.23 31.75 -20.21
N ARG A 93 0.66 32.67 -20.57
CA ARG A 93 1.14 32.83 -21.96
C ARG A 93 1.81 31.57 -22.48
N VAL A 94 2.61 30.92 -21.64
CA VAL A 94 3.27 29.64 -21.97
C VAL A 94 2.24 28.53 -22.17
N ARG A 95 1.20 28.48 -21.33
CA ARG A 95 0.10 27.53 -21.49
C ARG A 95 -0.61 27.74 -22.81
N ASP A 96 -1.02 28.98 -23.11
CA ASP A 96 -1.77 29.31 -24.31
C ASP A 96 -0.94 28.96 -25.58
N MET A 97 0.37 29.25 -25.57
CA MET A 97 1.29 28.85 -26.64
C MET A 97 1.39 27.32 -26.80
N ILE A 98 1.41 26.58 -25.69
CA ILE A 98 1.44 25.11 -25.73
C ILE A 98 0.10 24.55 -26.20
N ASP A 99 -1.03 25.14 -25.80
CA ASP A 99 -2.37 24.73 -26.23
C ASP A 99 -2.55 24.93 -27.75
N GLU A 100 -2.08 26.05 -28.31
CA GLU A 100 -2.10 26.32 -29.74
C GLU A 100 -1.05 25.53 -30.53
N GLY A 101 0.07 25.18 -29.89
CA GLY A 101 1.26 24.62 -30.52
C GLY A 101 1.62 23.20 -30.13
N TYR A 102 0.75 22.44 -29.45
CA TYR A 102 1.15 21.21 -28.75
C TYR A 102 1.81 20.17 -29.66
N ALA A 103 1.46 20.10 -30.94
CA ALA A 103 2.01 19.14 -31.90
C ALA A 103 3.42 19.54 -32.42
N ARG A 104 3.81 20.82 -32.32
CA ARG A 104 5.12 21.33 -32.74
C ARG A 104 6.21 20.98 -31.72
N ASP A 105 7.46 20.83 -32.15
CA ASP A 105 8.60 20.66 -31.24
C ASP A 105 9.02 22.02 -30.66
N LEU A 106 8.22 22.51 -29.70
CA LEU A 106 8.49 23.75 -28.96
C LEU A 106 9.81 23.62 -28.19
N THR A 107 10.61 24.68 -28.18
CA THR A 107 11.88 24.76 -27.45
C THR A 107 11.73 25.58 -26.17
N ALA A 108 12.71 25.51 -25.28
CA ALA A 108 12.72 26.36 -24.09
C ALA A 108 12.81 27.85 -24.42
N ASP A 109 13.48 28.20 -25.52
CA ASP A 109 13.57 29.58 -26.01
C ASP A 109 12.22 30.12 -26.46
N ASP A 110 11.43 29.29 -27.14
CA ASP A 110 10.09 29.66 -27.58
C ASP A 110 9.20 30.03 -26.39
N LEU A 111 9.26 29.23 -25.32
CA LEU A 111 8.50 29.49 -24.11
C LEU A 111 9.02 30.71 -23.33
N ALA A 112 10.34 30.89 -23.29
CA ALA A 112 11.00 32.04 -22.67
C ALA A 112 10.63 33.36 -23.37
N ALA A 113 10.66 33.37 -24.70
CA ALA A 113 10.27 34.50 -25.53
C ALA A 113 8.78 34.86 -25.33
N ALA A 114 7.88 33.87 -25.34
CA ALA A 114 6.45 34.09 -25.11
C ALA A 114 6.13 34.64 -23.72
N ALA A 115 6.88 34.20 -22.70
CA ALA A 115 6.73 34.65 -21.33
C ALA A 115 7.45 35.98 -21.02
N GLY A 116 8.36 36.44 -21.88
CA GLY A 116 9.21 37.61 -21.64
C GLY A 116 10.15 37.43 -20.45
N THR A 117 10.59 36.20 -20.18
CA THR A 117 11.43 35.86 -19.01
C THR A 117 12.43 34.76 -19.36
N SER A 118 13.38 34.47 -18.47
CA SER A 118 14.38 33.43 -18.71
C SER A 118 13.75 32.02 -18.72
N ARG A 119 14.36 31.08 -19.45
CA ARG A 119 13.95 29.65 -19.50
C ARG A 119 13.68 29.06 -18.11
N TYR A 120 14.55 29.41 -17.16
CA TYR A 120 14.46 28.95 -15.77
C TYR A 120 13.24 29.52 -15.03
N ALA A 121 12.97 30.82 -15.20
CA ALA A 121 11.82 31.47 -14.60
C ALA A 121 10.50 30.95 -15.20
N VAL A 122 10.47 30.60 -16.49
CA VAL A 122 9.33 29.93 -17.13
C VAL A 122 9.02 28.59 -16.47
N TYR A 123 10.02 27.72 -16.31
CA TYR A 123 9.80 26.39 -15.72
C TYR A 123 9.33 26.45 -14.27
N ARG A 124 9.95 27.34 -13.48
CA ARG A 124 9.54 27.56 -12.09
C ARG A 124 8.10 28.07 -12.03
N ALA A 125 7.78 29.14 -12.76
CA ALA A 125 6.46 29.77 -12.74
C ALA A 125 5.36 28.82 -13.28
N PHE A 126 5.65 28.05 -14.32
CA PHE A 126 4.68 27.11 -14.90
C PHE A 126 4.39 25.93 -13.96
N ARG A 127 5.42 25.39 -13.30
CA ARG A 127 5.27 24.31 -12.32
C ARG A 127 4.56 24.78 -11.05
N GLU A 128 4.83 26.00 -10.60
CA GLU A 128 4.13 26.64 -9.48
C GLU A 128 2.65 26.89 -9.79
N ALA A 129 2.34 27.30 -11.03
CA ALA A 129 0.97 27.60 -11.44
C ALA A 129 0.12 26.37 -11.82
N TYR A 130 0.72 25.33 -12.43
CA TYR A 130 -0.02 24.20 -13.02
C TYR A 130 0.41 22.82 -12.51
N GLY A 131 1.38 22.73 -11.59
CA GLY A 131 1.82 21.48 -10.97
C GLY A 131 2.57 20.52 -11.90
N LEU A 132 2.83 20.91 -13.15
CA LEU A 132 3.49 20.13 -14.20
C LEU A 132 4.62 20.93 -14.83
N SER A 133 5.61 20.27 -15.44
CA SER A 133 6.52 20.97 -16.35
C SER A 133 5.82 21.27 -17.68
N PRO A 134 6.24 22.32 -18.42
CA PRO A 134 5.74 22.58 -19.77
C PRO A 134 5.79 21.37 -20.70
N SER A 135 6.85 20.56 -20.66
CA SER A 135 6.96 19.36 -21.50
C SER A 135 5.99 18.25 -21.10
N ASP A 136 5.70 18.09 -19.81
CA ASP A 136 4.70 17.13 -19.33
C ASP A 136 3.28 17.58 -19.69
N TYR A 137 3.00 18.89 -19.59
CA TYR A 137 1.74 19.48 -20.02
C TYR A 137 1.51 19.29 -21.53
N GLN A 138 2.51 19.63 -22.36
CA GLN A 138 2.47 19.41 -23.80
C GLN A 138 2.23 17.93 -24.12
N ARG A 139 2.92 17.01 -23.42
CA ARG A 139 2.76 15.56 -23.63
C ARG A 139 1.35 15.08 -23.31
N GLN A 140 0.69 15.61 -22.29
CA GLN A 140 -0.71 15.29 -22.00
C GLN A 140 -1.65 15.73 -23.12
N LEU A 141 -1.44 16.92 -23.69
CA LEU A 141 -2.23 17.40 -24.84
C LEU A 141 -2.02 16.51 -26.06
N ARG A 142 -0.76 16.14 -26.37
CA ARG A 142 -0.43 15.18 -27.43
C ARG A 142 -1.16 13.84 -27.22
N LEU A 143 -1.14 13.29 -26.01
CA LEU A 143 -1.84 12.05 -25.68
C LEU A 143 -3.36 12.13 -25.84
N ARG A 144 -3.99 13.23 -25.39
CA ARG A 144 -5.42 13.47 -25.56
C ARG A 144 -5.80 13.61 -27.04
N SER A 145 -4.95 14.27 -27.83
CA SER A 145 -5.15 14.42 -29.27
C SER A 145 -5.04 13.07 -29.99
N ALA A 146 -3.97 12.30 -29.73
CA ALA A 146 -3.81 10.95 -30.25
C ALA A 146 -5.00 10.04 -29.88
N ARG A 147 -5.49 10.12 -28.64
CA ARG A 147 -6.67 9.35 -28.22
C ARG A 147 -7.92 9.70 -29.02
N ARG A 148 -8.17 10.99 -29.29
CA ARG A 148 -9.32 11.43 -30.12
C ARG A 148 -9.22 10.87 -31.54
N MET A 149 -8.04 10.93 -32.15
CA MET A 149 -7.80 10.39 -33.50
C MET A 149 -7.98 8.87 -33.57
N LEU A 150 -7.47 8.14 -32.57
CA LEU A 150 -7.63 6.69 -32.47
C LEU A 150 -9.12 6.29 -32.33
N VAL A 151 -9.90 7.03 -31.53
CA VAL A 151 -11.35 6.80 -31.39
C VAL A 151 -12.10 7.14 -32.69
N ALA A 152 -11.63 8.13 -33.43
CA ALA A 152 -12.12 8.48 -34.75
C ALA A 152 -11.63 7.53 -35.86
N GLY A 153 -10.97 6.42 -35.52
CA GLY A 153 -10.56 5.37 -36.48
C GLY A 153 -9.25 5.63 -37.22
N HIS A 154 -8.48 6.66 -36.85
CA HIS A 154 -7.18 6.93 -37.49
C HIS A 154 -6.17 5.82 -37.16
N GLY A 155 -5.21 5.60 -38.05
CA GLY A 155 -4.12 4.65 -37.83
C GLY A 155 -3.28 5.04 -36.62
N ILE A 156 -2.65 4.07 -35.94
CA ILE A 156 -1.83 4.36 -34.76
C ILE A 156 -0.59 5.20 -35.13
N ALA A 157 0.06 4.87 -36.24
CA ALA A 157 1.22 5.60 -36.73
C ALA A 157 0.86 7.03 -37.17
N GLU A 158 -0.29 7.18 -37.83
CA GLU A 158 -0.84 8.48 -38.23
C GLU A 158 -1.22 9.34 -37.02
N SER A 159 -1.91 8.75 -36.03
CA SER A 159 -2.25 9.41 -34.77
C SER A 159 -1.01 9.84 -33.98
N ALA A 160 0.09 9.07 -34.06
CA ALA A 160 1.36 9.46 -33.46
C ALA A 160 1.96 10.67 -34.16
N ALA A 161 2.02 10.67 -35.49
CA ALA A 161 2.57 11.78 -36.27
C ALA A 161 1.76 13.08 -36.08
N LEU A 162 0.44 13.02 -36.24
CA LEU A 162 -0.46 14.17 -36.11
C LEU A 162 -0.50 14.74 -34.68
N ALA A 163 -0.33 13.89 -33.67
CA ALA A 163 -0.26 14.33 -32.28
C ALA A 163 1.13 14.83 -31.88
N GLY A 164 2.13 14.80 -32.76
CA GLY A 164 3.49 15.27 -32.47
C GLY A 164 4.35 14.27 -31.68
N PHE A 165 4.10 12.97 -31.75
CA PHE A 165 5.03 11.96 -31.26
C PHE A 165 6.08 11.62 -32.32
N ALA A 166 7.32 11.34 -31.87
CA ALA A 166 8.42 10.97 -32.75
C ALA A 166 8.12 9.74 -33.61
N ASP A 167 7.43 8.74 -33.04
CA ASP A 167 7.01 7.53 -33.73
C ASP A 167 5.88 6.82 -32.96
N GLN A 168 5.32 5.77 -33.56
CA GLN A 168 4.28 4.92 -32.97
C GLN A 168 4.70 4.26 -31.64
N SER A 169 5.97 3.87 -31.50
CA SER A 169 6.48 3.23 -30.28
C SER A 169 6.55 4.24 -29.13
N HIS A 170 6.91 5.48 -29.43
CA HIS A 170 6.94 6.60 -28.50
C HIS A 170 5.52 6.92 -28.02
N LEU A 171 4.54 7.01 -28.94
CA LEU A 171 3.12 7.11 -28.57
C LEU A 171 2.70 5.92 -27.69
N THR A 172 2.98 4.68 -28.11
CA THR A 172 2.54 3.46 -27.41
C THR A 172 3.07 3.39 -25.98
N ARG A 173 4.32 3.76 -25.76
CA ARG A 173 4.95 3.77 -24.43
C ARG A 173 4.25 4.75 -23.50
N TRP A 174 4.02 5.98 -23.96
CA TRP A 174 3.35 7.01 -23.15
C TRP A 174 1.85 6.75 -22.99
N PHE A 175 1.19 6.24 -24.03
CA PHE A 175 -0.22 5.92 -24.01
C PHE A 175 -0.52 4.76 -23.04
N LEU A 176 0.34 3.73 -23.00
CA LEU A 176 0.23 2.66 -22.00
C LEU A 176 0.47 3.18 -20.59
N ARG A 177 1.48 4.03 -20.40
CA ARG A 177 1.82 4.62 -19.10
C ARG A 177 0.68 5.50 -18.55
N CYS A 178 0.01 6.27 -19.41
CA CYS A 178 -1.01 7.23 -18.97
C CYS A 178 -2.44 6.67 -18.99
N TYR A 179 -2.77 5.73 -19.88
CA TYR A 179 -4.13 5.19 -20.04
C TYR A 179 -4.27 3.71 -19.64
N GLY A 180 -3.17 3.02 -19.30
CA GLY A 180 -3.19 1.59 -18.91
C GLY A 180 -3.55 0.61 -20.04
N VAL A 181 -3.77 1.13 -21.25
CA VAL A 181 -4.10 0.35 -22.45
C VAL A 181 -3.22 0.78 -23.63
N THR A 182 -3.05 -0.06 -24.63
CA THR A 182 -2.30 0.32 -25.85
C THR A 182 -3.19 1.13 -26.81
N PRO A 183 -2.60 1.97 -27.67
CA PRO A 183 -3.34 2.70 -28.71
C PRO A 183 -4.22 1.78 -29.57
N GLY A 184 -3.70 0.60 -29.94
CA GLY A 184 -4.43 -0.37 -30.77
C GLY A 184 -5.65 -1.01 -30.10
N ARG A 185 -5.69 -1.07 -28.76
CA ARG A 185 -6.92 -1.46 -28.03
C ARG A 185 -7.96 -0.35 -28.04
N THR A 186 -7.54 0.91 -28.11
CA THR A 186 -8.44 2.08 -28.14
C THR A 186 -8.97 2.36 -29.54
N ALA A 187 -8.21 2.02 -30.58
CA ALA A 187 -8.61 2.14 -31.99
C ALA A 187 -9.61 1.07 -32.46
N ARG A 188 -9.88 0.03 -31.65
CA ARG A 188 -10.95 -0.91 -31.95
C ARG A 188 -12.28 -0.26 -31.57
N PRO A 189 -13.24 -0.11 -32.50
CA PRO A 189 -14.59 0.27 -32.11
C PRO A 189 -15.10 -0.73 -31.07
N LEU A 190 -15.61 -0.22 -29.95
CA LEU A 190 -16.38 -1.00 -28.99
C LEU A 190 -17.69 -1.37 -29.69
N THR A 191 -17.66 -2.41 -30.52
CA THR A 191 -18.90 -3.02 -31.00
C THR A 191 -19.54 -3.69 -29.79
N PRO A 192 -20.76 -3.30 -29.37
CA PRO A 192 -21.45 -4.00 -28.31
C PRO A 192 -21.87 -5.36 -28.88
N GLN A 193 -21.18 -6.43 -28.51
CA GLN A 193 -21.71 -7.78 -28.68
C GLN A 193 -22.79 -7.98 -27.62
N ILE A 194 -23.98 -7.45 -27.90
CA ILE A 194 -25.22 -7.95 -27.30
C ILE A 194 -25.50 -9.27 -28.03
N GLY A 195 -25.18 -10.38 -27.37
CA GLY A 195 -25.62 -11.70 -27.80
C GLY A 195 -27.12 -11.82 -27.58
N GLN A 196 -27.89 -11.58 -28.65
CA GLN A 196 -29.24 -12.11 -28.80
C GLN A 196 -29.16 -13.63 -28.92
N SER A 197 -29.68 -14.36 -27.94
CA SER A 197 -30.27 -15.68 -28.16
C SER A 197 -31.10 -16.07 -26.94
N ASP A 198 -32.36 -15.67 -26.93
CA ASP A 198 -33.41 -16.44 -26.29
C ASP A 198 -34.71 -16.30 -27.10
N THR A 199 -35.52 -17.35 -27.06
CA THR A 199 -36.88 -17.49 -27.60
C THR A 199 -37.04 -17.79 -29.11
N ARG A 200 -36.81 -19.05 -29.49
CA ARG A 200 -37.75 -19.83 -30.34
C ARG A 200 -37.59 -21.32 -30.03
N TYR A 201 -38.52 -21.90 -29.26
CA TYR A 201 -39.11 -23.22 -29.51
C TYR A 201 -40.05 -23.60 -28.34
N ALA A 202 -41.34 -23.30 -28.51
CA ALA A 202 -42.45 -24.10 -27.95
C ALA A 202 -43.77 -23.61 -28.55
N ALA A 203 -44.22 -24.25 -29.64
CA ALA A 203 -45.62 -24.25 -30.05
C ALA A 203 -45.91 -25.46 -30.96
N THR A 204 -46.49 -26.51 -30.35
CA THR A 204 -47.70 -27.24 -30.77
C THR A 204 -47.78 -28.04 -32.10
N ARG A 205 -48.05 -29.36 -31.93
CA ARG A 205 -48.91 -30.30 -32.74
C ARG A 205 -48.45 -30.62 -34.19
N ARG A 206 -48.63 -31.82 -34.77
CA ARG A 206 -49.56 -32.95 -34.58
C ARG A 206 -49.08 -34.15 -35.43
N ASP A 207 -49.46 -35.34 -34.98
CA ASP A 207 -49.79 -36.60 -35.69
C ASP A 207 -48.81 -37.29 -36.65
N ARG A 208 -48.43 -38.53 -36.29
CA ARG A 208 -48.67 -39.82 -37.00
C ARG A 208 -47.62 -40.86 -36.56
N LEU A 209 -48.03 -41.85 -35.74
CA LEU A 209 -48.34 -43.25 -36.14
C LEU A 209 -47.11 -44.09 -36.53
N CYS A 210 -46.69 -45.03 -35.65
CA CYS A 210 -46.84 -46.48 -35.84
C CYS A 210 -45.98 -47.33 -34.87
N HIS A 211 -46.69 -48.21 -34.14
CA HIS A 211 -46.39 -49.61 -33.82
C HIS A 211 -45.06 -50.03 -33.13
N GLY A 212 -45.21 -50.80 -32.03
CA GLY A 212 -44.47 -52.05 -31.90
C GLY A 212 -43.71 -52.29 -30.59
N LEU A 213 -44.42 -52.89 -29.64
CA LEU A 213 -43.97 -53.76 -28.55
C LEU A 213 -42.62 -54.49 -28.77
N LEU A 214 -41.68 -54.47 -27.79
CA LEU A 214 -41.05 -55.68 -27.22
C LEU A 214 -40.03 -55.40 -26.09
N VAL A 215 -40.27 -56.10 -24.99
CA VAL A 215 -39.46 -56.50 -23.82
C VAL A 215 -37.94 -56.60 -24.05
N ALA A 216 -37.13 -56.10 -23.10
CA ALA A 216 -36.14 -56.89 -22.33
C ALA A 216 -35.01 -56.03 -21.68
N ILE A 217 -34.89 -56.17 -20.36
CA ILE A 217 -33.64 -56.36 -19.60
C ILE A 217 -32.53 -55.32 -19.83
N VAL A 218 -32.45 -54.33 -18.92
CA VAL A 218 -31.25 -53.49 -18.75
C VAL A 218 -30.19 -54.33 -18.02
N LYS A 219 -29.24 -54.88 -18.79
CA LYS A 219 -27.89 -55.23 -18.30
C LYS A 219 -27.06 -53.95 -18.11
N PRO A 220 -26.10 -53.92 -17.18
CA PRO A 220 -25.21 -52.78 -17.00
C PRO A 220 -24.26 -52.68 -18.20
N VAL A 221 -24.19 -51.51 -18.83
CA VAL A 221 -23.20 -51.21 -19.89
C VAL A 221 -22.00 -50.52 -19.26
N PRO A 222 -20.77 -50.88 -19.66
CA PRO A 222 -19.55 -50.65 -18.91
C PRO A 222 -18.99 -49.24 -19.12
N GLU A 223 -18.09 -48.84 -18.22
CA GLU A 223 -17.19 -47.69 -18.37
C GLU A 223 -16.52 -47.67 -19.75
N THR A 224 -17.05 -46.88 -20.67
CA THR A 224 -16.32 -46.50 -21.86
C THR A 224 -15.32 -45.42 -21.47
N THR A 225 -14.06 -45.84 -21.41
CA THR A 225 -12.85 -45.03 -21.56
C THR A 225 -12.96 -44.14 -22.80
N ALA A 226 -13.59 -42.98 -22.65
CA ALA A 226 -13.52 -41.91 -23.63
C ALA A 226 -12.07 -41.41 -23.67
N ALA A 227 -11.35 -41.82 -24.71
CA ALA A 227 -10.01 -41.40 -25.02
C ALA A 227 -9.91 -39.87 -24.97
N ARG A 228 -9.11 -39.38 -24.01
CA ARG A 228 -8.61 -38.00 -23.99
C ARG A 228 -8.17 -37.64 -25.42
N PRO A 229 -8.55 -36.48 -26.00
CA PRO A 229 -7.95 -36.04 -27.25
C PRO A 229 -6.43 -36.07 -27.05
N GLY A 230 -5.76 -36.93 -27.83
CA GLY A 230 -4.39 -37.34 -27.54
C GLY A 230 -3.50 -36.13 -27.29
N ARG A 231 -2.92 -36.05 -26.08
CA ARG A 231 -2.02 -34.97 -25.62
C ARG A 231 -0.96 -34.59 -26.66
N ILE A 232 -0.57 -35.54 -27.50
CA ILE A 232 0.34 -35.42 -28.64
C ILE A 232 -0.17 -34.45 -29.74
N ARG A 233 -1.47 -34.46 -30.07
CA ARG A 233 -2.07 -33.56 -31.09
C ARG A 233 -2.13 -32.10 -30.64
N VAL A 234 -2.23 -31.85 -29.32
CA VAL A 234 -2.20 -30.49 -28.75
C VAL A 234 -0.78 -29.92 -28.80
N GLY A 235 0.24 -30.74 -28.48
CA GLY A 235 1.65 -30.35 -28.61
C GLY A 235 2.06 -30.04 -30.06
N LEU A 236 1.59 -30.83 -31.03
CA LEU A 236 1.88 -30.62 -32.45
C LEU A 236 1.19 -29.36 -33.02
N ARG A 237 0.01 -28.98 -32.53
CA ARG A 237 -0.64 -27.70 -32.90
C ARG A 237 0.11 -26.49 -32.32
N ALA A 238 0.61 -26.57 -31.10
CA ALA A 238 1.40 -25.51 -30.47
C ALA A 238 2.73 -25.21 -31.20
N LEU A 239 3.32 -26.22 -31.87
CA LEU A 239 4.48 -26.08 -32.75
C LEU A 239 4.14 -25.38 -34.07
N ARG A 240 2.96 -25.66 -34.64
CA ARG A 240 2.51 -25.12 -35.93
C ARG A 240 2.12 -23.64 -35.87
N ASP A 241 1.69 -23.16 -34.70
CA ASP A 241 1.22 -21.77 -34.49
C ASP A 241 2.31 -20.81 -33.97
N TRP A 242 3.59 -21.17 -34.12
CA TRP A 242 4.72 -20.34 -33.68
C TRP A 242 4.82 -19.06 -34.52
N ARG A 243 4.49 -17.90 -33.92
CA ARG A 243 4.72 -16.57 -34.51
C ARG A 243 5.57 -15.68 -33.58
N PRO A 244 6.53 -14.90 -34.14
CA PRO A 244 7.29 -13.93 -33.36
C PRO A 244 6.37 -12.80 -32.88
N THR A 245 6.34 -12.55 -31.58
CA THR A 245 5.56 -11.48 -30.93
C THR A 245 6.45 -10.68 -29.99
N LEU A 246 6.17 -9.38 -29.81
CA LEU A 246 6.92 -8.50 -28.89
C LEU A 246 7.00 -9.03 -27.44
N ARG A 247 5.98 -9.77 -27.01
CA ARG A 247 5.95 -10.44 -25.70
C ARG A 247 7.00 -11.57 -25.61
N ARG A 248 7.25 -12.28 -26.71
CA ARG A 248 8.31 -13.30 -26.81
C ARG A 248 9.69 -12.67 -26.87
N LEU A 249 9.85 -11.53 -27.56
CA LEU A 249 11.11 -10.78 -27.58
C LEU A 249 11.51 -10.31 -26.18
N ARG A 250 10.56 -9.77 -25.39
CA ARG A 250 10.79 -9.42 -23.99
C ARG A 250 11.18 -10.63 -23.12
N SER A 251 10.55 -11.79 -23.35
CA SER A 251 10.94 -13.04 -22.67
C SER A 251 12.35 -13.51 -23.07
N LEU A 252 12.75 -13.28 -24.32
CA LEU A 252 14.08 -13.61 -24.84
C LEU A 252 15.16 -12.74 -24.21
N VAL A 253 14.93 -11.43 -24.11
CA VAL A 253 15.82 -10.48 -23.43
C VAL A 253 15.94 -10.81 -21.94
N ARG A 254 14.81 -11.07 -21.27
CA ARG A 254 14.81 -11.48 -19.86
C ARG A 254 15.64 -12.76 -19.66
N ASN A 255 15.41 -13.77 -20.50
CA ASN A 255 16.13 -15.03 -20.41
C ASN A 255 17.63 -14.87 -20.70
N ALA A 256 18.02 -13.99 -21.63
CA ALA A 256 19.42 -13.71 -21.91
C ALA A 256 20.13 -13.05 -20.71
N VAL A 257 19.47 -12.07 -20.06
CA VAL A 257 19.99 -11.43 -18.84
C VAL A 257 20.10 -12.44 -17.69
N THR A 258 19.07 -13.27 -17.49
CA THR A 258 19.12 -14.34 -16.47
C THR A 258 20.26 -15.32 -16.74
N SER A 259 20.39 -15.81 -17.96
CA SER A 259 21.47 -16.73 -18.34
C SER A 259 22.86 -16.10 -18.13
N PHE A 260 23.03 -14.81 -18.45
CA PHE A 260 24.27 -14.10 -18.19
C PHE A 260 24.62 -14.05 -16.70
N ILE A 261 23.67 -13.69 -15.83
CA ILE A 261 23.87 -13.65 -14.37
C ILE A 261 24.21 -15.04 -13.83
N VAL A 262 23.49 -16.07 -14.29
CA VAL A 262 23.69 -17.46 -13.87
C VAL A 262 25.08 -17.94 -14.27
N LEU A 263 25.48 -17.76 -15.53
CA LEU A 263 26.79 -18.20 -16.01
C LEU A 263 27.93 -17.44 -15.33
N ALA A 264 27.79 -16.12 -15.16
CA ALA A 264 28.78 -15.32 -14.43
C ALA A 264 28.92 -15.79 -12.97
N GLY A 265 27.79 -16.09 -12.30
CA GLY A 265 27.79 -16.64 -10.93
C GLY A 265 28.40 -18.04 -10.85
N THR A 266 28.10 -18.93 -11.80
CA THR A 266 28.69 -20.27 -11.87
C THR A 266 30.20 -20.21 -12.07
N PHE A 267 30.69 -19.32 -12.95
CA PHE A 267 32.12 -19.14 -13.21
C PHE A 267 32.84 -18.53 -12.00
N TRP A 268 32.16 -17.67 -11.24
CA TRP A 268 32.69 -17.13 -9.98
C TRP A 268 32.78 -18.19 -8.85
N LEU A 269 31.78 -19.07 -8.75
CA LEU A 269 31.72 -20.13 -7.72
C LEU A 269 32.64 -21.32 -8.01
N LEU A 270 32.91 -21.61 -9.28
CA LEU A 270 33.70 -22.76 -9.71
C LEU A 270 34.99 -22.31 -10.38
N PRO A 271 36.11 -22.24 -9.66
CA PRO A 271 37.40 -21.77 -10.19
C PRO A 271 38.00 -22.67 -11.30
N GLY A 272 37.38 -23.81 -11.62
CA GLY A 272 37.78 -24.71 -12.69
C GLY A 272 37.12 -24.45 -14.05
N VAL A 273 36.37 -23.34 -14.20
CA VAL A 273 35.75 -22.90 -15.47
C VAL A 273 36.05 -21.42 -15.67
N THR A 274 36.80 -21.07 -16.72
CA THR A 274 37.19 -19.69 -17.03
C THR A 274 36.77 -19.32 -18.46
N ALA A 275 36.43 -18.03 -18.67
CA ALA A 275 36.22 -17.46 -20.01
C ALA A 275 37.32 -16.45 -20.30
N SER A 276 37.82 -16.44 -21.53
CA SER A 276 38.87 -15.52 -22.00
C SER A 276 38.44 -14.05 -22.06
N GLY A 277 37.15 -13.74 -21.88
CA GLY A 277 36.64 -12.37 -21.78
C GLY A 277 35.11 -12.25 -21.85
N LEU A 278 34.59 -11.01 -21.77
CA LEU A 278 33.15 -10.71 -21.81
C LEU A 278 32.47 -11.21 -23.09
N VAL A 279 33.19 -11.19 -24.22
CA VAL A 279 32.70 -11.64 -25.53
C VAL A 279 32.46 -13.16 -25.54
N ALA A 280 33.39 -13.94 -24.99
CA ALA A 280 33.25 -15.40 -24.86
C ALA A 280 32.06 -15.78 -23.96
N LEU A 281 31.90 -15.07 -22.84
CA LEU A 281 30.75 -15.24 -21.93
C LEU A 281 29.42 -14.91 -22.62
N LEU A 282 29.35 -13.81 -23.38
CA LEU A 282 28.15 -13.43 -24.14
C LEU A 282 27.85 -14.43 -25.26
N GLY A 283 28.88 -14.95 -25.95
CA GLY A 283 28.74 -16.01 -26.95
C GLY A 283 28.15 -17.28 -26.36
N LEU A 284 28.63 -17.70 -25.19
CA LEU A 284 28.10 -18.85 -24.46
C LEU A 284 26.64 -18.64 -24.02
N VAL A 285 26.28 -17.43 -23.57
CA VAL A 285 24.89 -17.07 -23.25
C VAL A 285 23.98 -17.18 -24.47
N VAL A 286 24.42 -16.69 -25.63
CA VAL A 286 23.67 -16.78 -26.89
C VAL A 286 23.51 -18.24 -27.31
N LEU A 287 24.56 -19.06 -27.19
CA LEU A 287 24.54 -20.47 -27.52
C LEU A 287 23.55 -21.25 -26.63
N VAL A 288 23.64 -21.07 -25.31
CA VAL A 288 22.72 -21.69 -24.33
C VAL A 288 21.29 -21.22 -24.57
N ALA A 289 21.07 -19.93 -24.84
CA ALA A 289 19.74 -19.40 -25.14
C ALA A 289 19.18 -19.95 -26.46
N GLY A 290 20.02 -20.11 -27.49
CA GLY A 290 19.65 -20.66 -28.79
C GLY A 290 19.27 -22.14 -28.71
N VAL A 291 20.13 -22.96 -28.11
CA VAL A 291 19.87 -24.40 -27.91
C VAL A 291 18.67 -24.61 -26.98
N GLY A 292 18.56 -23.84 -25.91
CA GLY A 292 17.42 -23.87 -25.00
C GLY A 292 16.10 -23.48 -25.69
N ALA A 293 16.12 -22.48 -26.58
CA ALA A 293 14.94 -22.08 -27.35
C ALA A 293 14.51 -23.16 -28.36
N LEU A 294 15.46 -23.87 -28.95
CA LEU A 294 15.22 -24.98 -29.87
C LEU A 294 14.59 -26.20 -29.17
N LEU A 295 15.05 -26.52 -27.96
CA LEU A 295 14.57 -27.67 -27.18
C LEU A 295 13.25 -27.38 -26.42
N ARG A 296 12.93 -26.12 -26.17
CA ARG A 296 11.76 -25.68 -25.37
C ARG A 296 10.41 -26.29 -25.80
N PRO A 297 10.06 -26.39 -27.09
CA PRO A 297 8.79 -26.97 -27.53
C PRO A 297 8.68 -28.46 -27.19
N LEU A 298 9.79 -29.19 -27.34
CA LEU A 298 9.88 -30.62 -26.99
C LEU A 298 9.72 -30.82 -25.47
N LEU A 299 10.35 -29.94 -24.67
CA LEU A 299 10.24 -29.95 -23.22
C LEU A 299 8.83 -29.62 -22.74
N MET A 300 8.17 -28.62 -23.35
CA MET A 300 6.77 -28.30 -23.05
C MET A 300 5.86 -29.49 -23.35
N ALA A 301 6.08 -30.20 -24.47
CA ALA A 301 5.31 -31.40 -24.79
C ALA A 301 5.53 -32.52 -23.75
N LEU A 302 6.77 -32.80 -23.35
CA LEU A 302 7.09 -33.85 -22.37
C LEU A 302 6.64 -33.48 -20.94
N ALA A 303 6.78 -32.21 -20.55
CA ALA A 303 6.32 -31.67 -19.27
C ALA A 303 4.80 -31.81 -19.09
N THR A 304 4.02 -31.61 -20.15
CA THR A 304 2.56 -31.83 -20.11
C THR A 304 2.17 -33.31 -19.92
N MET A 305 3.09 -34.25 -20.19
CA MET A 305 2.87 -35.69 -19.97
C MET A 305 3.24 -36.13 -18.55
N LEU A 306 4.30 -35.56 -17.96
CA LEU A 306 4.91 -36.00 -16.71
C LEU A 306 4.41 -35.26 -15.45
N GLY A 307 3.64 -34.18 -15.60
CA GLY A 307 3.15 -33.37 -14.48
C GLY A 307 4.20 -32.39 -13.92
N GLY A 308 3.83 -31.60 -12.89
CA GLY A 308 4.64 -30.47 -12.41
C GLY A 308 6.02 -30.84 -11.84
N PHE A 309 6.10 -31.94 -11.07
CA PHE A 309 7.37 -32.42 -10.53
C PHE A 309 8.28 -33.01 -11.64
N GLY A 310 7.70 -33.80 -12.54
CA GLY A 310 8.43 -34.36 -13.69
C GLY A 310 8.92 -33.28 -14.66
N ALA A 311 8.16 -32.20 -14.84
CA ALA A 311 8.58 -31.04 -15.63
C ALA A 311 9.80 -30.32 -15.03
N LEU A 312 9.87 -30.23 -13.70
CA LEU A 312 10.98 -29.60 -12.98
C LEU A 312 12.27 -30.44 -13.09
N VAL A 313 12.18 -31.75 -12.84
CA VAL A 313 13.32 -32.67 -12.94
C VAL A 313 13.83 -32.76 -14.39
N LEU A 314 12.93 -32.90 -15.36
CA LEU A 314 13.29 -32.94 -16.77
C LEU A 314 13.89 -31.61 -17.26
N GLY A 315 13.31 -30.48 -16.83
CA GLY A 315 13.83 -29.15 -17.16
C GLY A 315 15.25 -28.96 -16.63
N ALA A 316 15.51 -29.35 -15.38
CA ALA A 316 16.84 -29.34 -14.79
C ALA A 316 17.85 -30.22 -15.56
N LEU A 317 17.45 -31.45 -15.90
CA LEU A 317 18.31 -32.39 -16.61
C LEU A 317 18.67 -31.87 -18.01
N VAL A 318 17.69 -31.36 -18.76
CA VAL A 318 17.93 -30.84 -20.10
C VAL A 318 18.77 -29.58 -20.05
N GLN A 319 18.54 -28.71 -19.08
CA GLN A 319 19.33 -27.49 -18.93
C GLN A 319 20.79 -27.80 -18.56
N ALA A 320 21.04 -28.86 -17.78
CA ALA A 320 22.39 -29.37 -17.53
C ALA A 320 23.04 -29.90 -18.83
N ILE A 321 22.30 -30.67 -19.64
CA ILE A 321 22.78 -31.18 -20.94
C ILE A 321 23.06 -30.04 -21.92
N VAL A 322 22.20 -29.03 -22.00
CA VAL A 322 22.38 -27.86 -22.87
C VAL A 322 23.64 -27.10 -22.48
N LEU A 323 23.88 -26.89 -21.19
CA LEU A 323 25.10 -26.22 -20.75
C LEU A 323 26.34 -27.07 -21.02
N TYR A 324 26.27 -28.38 -20.77
CA TYR A 324 27.36 -29.32 -21.08
C TYR A 324 27.75 -29.27 -22.56
N VAL A 325 26.76 -29.33 -23.45
CA VAL A 325 26.97 -29.24 -24.90
C VAL A 325 27.49 -27.84 -25.29
N ALA A 326 26.96 -26.78 -24.68
CA ALA A 326 27.38 -25.41 -24.98
C ALA A 326 28.84 -25.15 -24.61
N LEU A 327 29.30 -25.67 -23.46
CA LEU A 327 30.70 -25.59 -23.04
C LEU A 327 31.64 -26.38 -23.97
N TRP A 328 31.15 -27.45 -24.60
CA TRP A 328 31.92 -28.22 -25.59
C TRP A 328 32.18 -27.43 -26.89
N PHE A 329 31.23 -26.59 -27.29
CA PHE A 329 31.29 -25.81 -28.53
C PHE A 329 31.80 -24.37 -28.33
N ALA A 330 32.19 -23.99 -27.11
CA ALA A 330 32.77 -22.69 -26.81
C ALA A 330 34.31 -22.80 -26.86
N PRO A 331 34.95 -22.40 -27.97
CA PRO A 331 36.40 -22.56 -28.16
C PRO A 331 37.25 -21.71 -27.19
N ASP A 332 36.63 -20.72 -26.55
CA ASP A 332 37.26 -19.70 -25.71
C ASP A 332 37.05 -19.93 -24.20
N THR A 333 36.61 -21.13 -23.81
CA THR A 333 36.41 -21.52 -22.40
C THR A 333 37.28 -22.71 -22.04
N GLU A 334 38.11 -22.57 -21.01
CA GLU A 334 38.92 -23.67 -20.46
C GLU A 334 38.14 -24.40 -19.37
N VAL A 335 38.12 -25.74 -19.45
CA VAL A 335 37.46 -26.58 -18.44
C VAL A 335 38.40 -27.67 -17.94
N ALA A 336 38.56 -27.75 -16.61
CA ALA A 336 39.59 -28.59 -15.99
C ALA A 336 39.38 -30.12 -16.16
N ASN A 337 38.14 -30.63 -16.01
CA ASN A 337 37.79 -32.06 -16.21
C ASN A 337 36.27 -32.31 -16.27
N LEU A 338 35.87 -33.52 -16.69
CA LEU A 338 34.46 -33.93 -16.87
C LEU A 338 33.59 -33.78 -15.60
N PRO A 339 34.06 -34.15 -14.39
CA PRO A 339 33.32 -33.91 -13.14
C PRO A 339 33.07 -32.42 -12.83
N VAL A 340 34.01 -31.54 -13.18
CA VAL A 340 33.86 -30.08 -13.01
C VAL A 340 32.80 -29.53 -13.96
N VAL A 341 32.75 -29.99 -15.23
CA VAL A 341 31.67 -29.61 -16.16
C VAL A 341 30.32 -30.05 -15.60
N PHE A 342 30.22 -31.29 -15.13
CA PHE A 342 28.99 -31.86 -14.58
C PHE A 342 28.51 -31.07 -13.35
N GLY A 343 29.42 -30.79 -12.41
CA GLY A 343 29.15 -29.94 -11.25
C GLY A 343 28.72 -28.52 -11.64
N ALA A 344 29.40 -27.90 -12.61
CA ALA A 344 29.06 -26.58 -13.13
C ALA A 344 27.66 -26.52 -13.75
N SER A 345 27.27 -27.55 -14.49
CA SER A 345 25.92 -27.66 -15.05
C SER A 345 24.83 -27.75 -13.98
N TRP A 346 25.02 -28.51 -12.90
CA TRP A 346 24.04 -28.57 -11.82
C TRP A 346 23.99 -27.28 -10.98
N VAL A 347 25.14 -26.66 -10.71
CA VAL A 347 25.22 -25.36 -10.04
C VAL A 347 24.54 -24.27 -10.88
N ALA A 348 24.78 -24.23 -12.19
CA ALA A 348 24.12 -23.30 -13.11
C ALA A 348 22.61 -23.56 -13.21
N VAL A 349 22.17 -24.82 -13.18
CA VAL A 349 20.73 -25.16 -13.14
C VAL A 349 20.10 -24.70 -11.84
N ALA A 350 20.76 -24.90 -10.70
CA ALA A 350 20.29 -24.43 -9.41
C ALA A 350 20.23 -22.89 -9.36
N LEU A 351 21.26 -22.19 -9.84
CA LEU A 351 21.28 -20.74 -9.98
C LEU A 351 20.21 -20.23 -10.96
N ALA A 352 20.01 -20.88 -12.10
CA ALA A 352 18.98 -20.51 -13.07
C ALA A 352 17.58 -20.74 -12.52
N ALA A 353 17.37 -21.85 -11.81
CA ALA A 353 16.14 -22.11 -11.09
C ALA A 353 15.91 -21.00 -10.06
N LEU A 354 16.92 -20.66 -9.25
CA LEU A 354 16.86 -19.60 -8.26
C LEU A 354 16.54 -18.23 -8.89
N VAL A 355 17.28 -17.79 -9.92
CA VAL A 355 17.09 -16.48 -10.56
C VAL A 355 15.75 -16.39 -11.28
N ASN A 356 15.32 -17.43 -12.00
CA ASN A 356 14.00 -17.46 -12.62
C ASN A 356 12.88 -17.52 -11.57
N TRP A 357 13.10 -18.24 -10.47
CA TRP A 357 12.19 -18.29 -9.33
C TRP A 357 12.03 -16.91 -8.67
N PHE A 358 13.11 -16.17 -8.45
CA PHE A 358 13.05 -14.77 -8.02
C PHE A 358 12.33 -13.87 -9.04
N ALA A 359 12.59 -14.06 -10.34
CA ALA A 359 12.01 -13.23 -11.40
C ALA A 359 10.50 -13.46 -11.62
N ASP A 360 10.02 -14.70 -11.44
CA ASP A 360 8.61 -15.06 -11.62
C ASP A 360 7.80 -14.92 -10.31
N ALA A 361 8.41 -15.03 -9.13
CA ALA A 361 7.78 -14.78 -7.82
C ALA A 361 7.27 -13.33 -7.68
N GLY A 362 7.92 -12.38 -8.32
CA GLY A 362 7.51 -10.96 -8.32
C GLY A 362 6.36 -10.61 -9.27
N THR A 363 5.79 -11.57 -10.02
CA THR A 363 4.75 -11.28 -11.02
C THR A 363 3.33 -11.55 -10.51
N ASP A 364 2.46 -10.55 -10.57
CA ASP A 364 1.07 -10.67 -10.09
C ASP A 364 0.22 -11.65 -10.92
N ASP A 365 0.53 -11.83 -12.21
CA ASP A 365 -0.20 -12.75 -13.09
C ASP A 365 -0.12 -14.21 -12.60
N THR A 366 1.02 -14.61 -12.03
CA THR A 366 1.23 -15.95 -11.50
C THR A 366 0.46 -16.14 -10.19
N PHE A 367 0.55 -15.16 -9.29
CA PHE A 367 -0.23 -15.13 -8.05
C PHE A 367 -1.73 -15.22 -8.33
N ILE A 368 -2.26 -14.37 -9.21
CA ILE A 368 -3.69 -14.40 -9.60
C ILE A 368 -4.08 -15.77 -10.17
N SER A 369 -3.26 -16.35 -11.06
CA SER A 369 -3.56 -17.64 -11.67
C SER A 369 -3.63 -18.78 -10.64
N GLU A 370 -2.78 -18.74 -9.61
CA GLU A 370 -2.83 -19.68 -8.50
C GLU A 370 -4.04 -19.48 -7.61
N THR A 371 -4.34 -18.24 -7.26
CA THR A 371 -5.51 -17.90 -6.46
C THR A 371 -6.80 -18.34 -7.16
N ILE A 372 -6.91 -18.16 -8.49
CA ILE A 372 -8.04 -18.70 -9.28
C ILE A 372 -8.10 -20.23 -9.21
N ARG A 373 -6.95 -20.93 -9.27
CA ARG A 373 -6.91 -22.40 -9.11
C ARG A 373 -7.36 -22.84 -7.72
N LEU A 374 -7.00 -22.09 -6.68
CA LEU A 374 -7.47 -22.30 -5.31
C LEU A 374 -8.99 -22.13 -5.24
N MET A 375 -9.53 -21.01 -5.74
CA MET A 375 -10.97 -20.74 -5.79
C MET A 375 -11.73 -21.86 -6.49
N ALA A 376 -11.25 -22.32 -7.65
CA ALA A 376 -11.86 -23.43 -8.38
C ALA A 376 -11.78 -24.78 -7.64
N ARG A 377 -10.80 -24.97 -6.75
CA ARG A 377 -10.72 -26.16 -5.89
C ARG A 377 -11.73 -26.08 -4.75
N VAL A 378 -11.81 -24.93 -4.09
CA VAL A 378 -12.74 -24.67 -2.98
C VAL A 378 -14.19 -24.82 -3.45
N ARG A 379 -14.55 -24.21 -4.57
CA ARG A 379 -15.89 -24.35 -5.17
C ARG A 379 -16.28 -25.80 -5.41
N ARG A 380 -15.38 -26.60 -6.00
CA ARG A 380 -15.64 -28.03 -6.24
C ARG A 380 -15.86 -28.84 -4.96
N ILE A 381 -15.28 -28.43 -3.84
CA ILE A 381 -15.49 -29.06 -2.54
C ILE A 381 -16.88 -28.69 -2.01
N GLU A 382 -17.25 -27.41 -2.04
CA GLU A 382 -18.57 -26.94 -1.60
C GLU A 382 -19.72 -27.50 -2.46
N GLU A 383 -19.54 -27.58 -3.78
CA GLU A 383 -20.48 -28.19 -4.72
C GLU A 383 -20.72 -29.68 -4.40
N ARG A 384 -19.67 -30.43 -4.05
CA ARG A 384 -19.77 -31.85 -3.64
C ARG A 384 -20.39 -32.02 -2.25
N GLY A 385 -20.29 -31.02 -1.38
CA GLY A 385 -20.86 -31.01 -0.04
C GLY A 385 -22.37 -30.75 0.00
N GLY A 386 -23.05 -30.63 -1.14
CA GLY A 386 -24.52 -30.50 -1.22
C GLY A 386 -25.04 -29.07 -1.02
N ARG A 387 -24.17 -28.06 -0.88
CA ARG A 387 -24.54 -26.63 -0.84
C ARG A 387 -24.88 -26.05 -2.22
N GLY A 388 -24.73 -26.83 -3.29
CA GLY A 388 -24.99 -26.43 -4.68
C GLY A 388 -26.39 -26.78 -5.19
N GLN A 389 -27.45 -26.35 -4.51
CA GLN A 389 -28.80 -26.36 -5.12
C GLN A 389 -29.19 -24.98 -5.65
N ASN A 390 -29.96 -25.00 -6.75
CA ASN A 390 -30.46 -23.92 -7.62
C ASN A 390 -31.30 -22.82 -6.91
N VAL A 391 -30.83 -22.27 -5.79
CA VAL A 391 -31.44 -21.10 -5.17
C VAL A 391 -30.70 -19.86 -5.68
N PRO A 392 -31.38 -18.86 -6.25
CA PRO A 392 -30.77 -17.57 -6.56
C PRO A 392 -30.11 -17.01 -5.30
N CYS A 393 -28.78 -16.96 -5.28
CA CYS A 393 -28.05 -16.35 -4.18
C CYS A 393 -27.99 -14.84 -4.45
N PRO A 394 -28.33 -13.97 -3.49
CA PRO A 394 -28.21 -12.53 -3.67
C PRO A 394 -26.79 -12.11 -4.07
N ASP A 395 -26.60 -10.87 -4.49
CA ASP A 395 -25.23 -10.35 -4.65
C ASP A 395 -24.55 -10.25 -3.26
N GLY A 396 -23.23 -10.43 -3.21
CA GLY A 396 -22.42 -10.32 -2.00
C GLY A 396 -21.75 -8.95 -1.87
N LEU A 397 -21.27 -8.63 -0.67
CA LEU A 397 -20.55 -7.38 -0.37
C LEU A 397 -19.13 -7.66 0.11
N LEU A 398 -18.14 -7.05 -0.54
CA LEU A 398 -16.76 -6.99 -0.07
C LEU A 398 -16.48 -5.55 0.40
N VAL A 399 -16.27 -5.39 1.70
CA VAL A 399 -15.81 -4.13 2.30
C VAL A 399 -14.30 -4.23 2.52
N VAL A 400 -13.56 -3.30 1.91
CA VAL A 400 -12.10 -3.18 2.03
C VAL A 400 -11.79 -1.91 2.80
N GLN A 401 -11.22 -2.05 3.99
CA GLN A 401 -10.69 -0.93 4.77
C GLN A 401 -9.23 -0.67 4.38
N LEU A 402 -8.95 0.56 3.94
CA LEU A 402 -7.61 1.10 3.70
C LEU A 402 -7.20 1.88 4.96
N ASP A 403 -6.47 1.21 5.84
CA ASP A 403 -6.12 1.74 7.15
C ASP A 403 -5.35 3.07 7.04
N GLY A 404 -5.78 4.09 7.81
CA GLY A 404 -5.10 5.38 7.94
C GLY A 404 -5.07 6.29 6.71
N VAL A 405 -5.71 5.94 5.59
CA VAL A 405 -5.64 6.74 4.34
C VAL A 405 -6.54 7.99 4.42
N PRO A 406 -5.98 9.21 4.37
CA PRO A 406 -6.79 10.43 4.42
C PRO A 406 -7.42 10.77 3.07
N ALA A 407 -8.67 11.25 3.10
CA ALA A 407 -9.44 11.60 1.91
C ALA A 407 -8.78 12.69 1.03
N PRO A 408 -8.18 13.77 1.59
CA PRO A 408 -7.41 14.74 0.81
C PRO A 408 -6.28 14.08 -0.01
N LEU A 409 -5.53 13.15 0.60
CA LEU A 409 -4.41 12.47 -0.05
C LEU A 409 -4.88 11.53 -1.15
N LEU A 410 -5.93 10.74 -0.91
CA LEU A 410 -6.48 9.85 -1.94
C LEU A 410 -6.95 10.65 -3.16
N ARG A 411 -7.68 11.76 -2.93
CA ARG A 411 -8.13 12.65 -4.01
C ARG A 411 -6.96 13.22 -4.80
N TRP A 412 -5.89 13.64 -4.11
CA TRP A 412 -4.68 14.10 -4.75
C TRP A 412 -4.01 12.99 -5.58
N ALA A 413 -3.85 11.79 -5.04
CA ALA A 413 -3.21 10.66 -5.71
C ALA A 413 -3.98 10.19 -6.96
N VAL A 414 -5.32 10.21 -6.92
CA VAL A 414 -6.16 9.98 -8.12
C VAL A 414 -5.92 11.04 -9.20
N ARG A 415 -5.82 12.32 -8.81
CA ARG A 415 -5.58 13.44 -9.74
C ARG A 415 -4.18 13.38 -10.34
N ALA A 416 -3.18 13.03 -9.53
CA ALA A 416 -1.80 12.85 -9.95
C ALA A 416 -1.61 11.62 -10.86
N GLY A 417 -2.55 10.67 -10.82
CA GLY A 417 -2.56 9.48 -11.68
C GLY A 417 -1.83 8.28 -11.08
N ASN A 418 -1.52 8.32 -9.79
CA ASN A 418 -0.88 7.25 -9.04
C ASN A 418 -1.81 6.05 -8.81
N LEU A 419 -3.13 6.30 -8.75
CA LEU A 419 -4.15 5.28 -8.46
C LEU A 419 -4.97 4.93 -9.71
N PRO A 420 -4.45 4.09 -10.64
CA PRO A 420 -5.10 3.82 -11.92
C PRO A 420 -6.40 3.01 -11.80
N ASN A 421 -6.58 2.16 -10.78
CA ASN A 421 -7.81 1.35 -10.64
C ASN A 421 -8.95 2.18 -10.04
N ILE A 422 -8.73 2.84 -8.91
CA ILE A 422 -9.69 3.80 -8.33
C ILE A 422 -9.97 4.93 -9.33
N GLY A 423 -8.92 5.47 -9.96
CA GLY A 423 -9.06 6.50 -10.99
C GLY A 423 -9.87 6.02 -12.20
N ARG A 424 -9.77 4.74 -12.59
CA ARG A 424 -10.65 4.14 -13.60
C ARG A 424 -12.09 4.12 -13.11
N TRP A 425 -12.36 3.59 -11.91
CA TRP A 425 -13.71 3.47 -11.35
C TRP A 425 -14.46 4.80 -11.31
N LEU A 426 -13.78 5.87 -10.90
CA LEU A 426 -14.35 7.22 -10.85
C LEU A 426 -14.61 7.79 -12.24
N ARG A 427 -13.67 7.65 -13.18
CA ARG A 427 -13.82 8.16 -14.55
C ARG A 427 -14.88 7.41 -15.35
N THR A 428 -15.03 6.10 -15.13
CA THR A 428 -16.10 5.29 -15.73
C THR A 428 -17.42 5.42 -14.98
N ARG A 429 -17.46 6.19 -13.88
CA ARG A 429 -18.62 6.36 -13.00
C ARG A 429 -19.19 5.03 -12.48
N SER A 430 -18.34 4.01 -12.30
CA SER A 430 -18.78 2.77 -11.64
C SER A 430 -18.89 2.96 -10.13
N HIS A 431 -18.07 3.84 -9.56
CA HIS A 431 -18.08 4.17 -8.13
C HIS A 431 -18.16 5.69 -7.92
N ARG A 432 -18.61 6.09 -6.73
CA ARG A 432 -18.61 7.46 -6.20
C ARG A 432 -17.61 7.55 -5.05
N LEU A 433 -16.83 8.63 -5.02
CA LEU A 433 -15.92 8.95 -3.92
C LEU A 433 -16.57 10.01 -3.03
N GLY A 434 -16.87 9.64 -1.79
CA GLY A 434 -17.21 10.52 -0.69
C GLY A 434 -16.05 10.68 0.30
N ALA A 435 -16.23 11.59 1.24
CA ALA A 435 -15.42 11.67 2.46
C ALA A 435 -16.37 11.63 3.66
N TRP A 436 -15.86 11.21 4.81
CA TRP A 436 -16.61 11.20 6.06
C TRP A 436 -15.72 11.63 7.21
N HIS A 437 -16.34 12.19 8.25
CA HIS A 437 -15.65 12.71 9.42
C HIS A 437 -15.63 11.66 10.53
N THR A 438 -14.45 11.25 10.98
CA THR A 438 -14.31 10.13 11.93
C THR A 438 -14.77 10.47 13.35
N GLY A 439 -14.57 11.73 13.75
CA GLY A 439 -14.67 12.15 15.14
C GLY A 439 -13.48 11.72 15.99
N LEU A 440 -13.61 11.87 17.32
CA LEU A 440 -12.60 11.56 18.32
C LEU A 440 -13.04 10.34 19.17
N PRO A 441 -12.19 9.32 19.37
CA PRO A 441 -10.82 9.21 18.87
C PRO A 441 -10.76 8.72 17.40
N ALA A 442 -9.81 9.24 16.62
CA ALA A 442 -9.56 8.81 15.25
C ALA A 442 -8.60 7.60 15.20
N THR A 443 -9.03 6.46 15.74
CA THR A 443 -8.23 5.22 15.80
C THR A 443 -8.96 4.04 15.19
N THR A 444 -8.22 3.06 14.65
CA THR A 444 -8.77 1.80 14.11
C THR A 444 -9.75 1.09 15.05
N PRO A 445 -9.44 0.85 16.35
CA PRO A 445 -10.38 0.17 17.23
C PRO A 445 -11.67 0.99 17.45
N ALA A 446 -11.60 2.31 17.61
CA ALA A 446 -12.81 3.11 17.81
C ALA A 446 -13.66 3.19 16.54
N ALA A 447 -13.02 3.35 15.39
CA ALA A 447 -13.69 3.33 14.10
C ALA A 447 -14.32 1.96 13.81
N GLN A 448 -13.64 0.84 14.08
CA GLN A 448 -14.21 -0.49 13.91
C GLN A 448 -15.32 -0.79 14.91
N ALA A 449 -15.25 -0.32 16.15
CA ALA A 449 -16.37 -0.42 17.10
C ALA A 449 -17.62 0.27 16.53
N GLY A 450 -17.46 1.49 16.00
CA GLY A 450 -18.55 2.22 15.34
C GLY A 450 -19.03 1.55 14.05
N ILE A 451 -18.14 1.20 13.12
CA ILE A 451 -18.47 0.63 11.80
C ILE A 451 -19.06 -0.77 11.91
N LEU A 452 -18.53 -1.62 12.80
CA LEU A 452 -18.93 -3.02 12.89
C LEU A 452 -20.08 -3.25 13.89
N TYR A 453 -20.23 -2.43 14.93
CA TYR A 453 -21.27 -2.61 15.96
C TYR A 453 -22.23 -1.43 16.12
N GLY A 454 -21.95 -0.29 15.49
CA GLY A 454 -22.74 0.92 15.67
C GLY A 454 -22.61 1.54 17.06
N ASP A 455 -21.53 1.25 17.81
CA ASP A 455 -21.28 1.79 19.15
C ASP A 455 -19.88 2.40 19.23
N THR A 456 -19.83 3.71 19.47
CA THR A 456 -18.58 4.49 19.55
C THR A 456 -18.20 4.84 20.98
N ARG A 457 -19.01 4.50 21.99
CA ARG A 457 -18.86 5.05 23.35
C ARG A 457 -17.87 4.29 24.24
N ARG A 458 -17.47 3.09 23.82
CA ARG A 458 -16.72 2.13 24.66
C ARG A 458 -15.21 2.11 24.41
N VAL A 459 -14.74 2.86 23.42
CA VAL A 459 -13.33 2.87 23.00
C VAL A 459 -12.85 4.33 22.98
N PRO A 460 -12.40 4.86 24.14
CA PRO A 460 -12.01 6.27 24.26
C PRO A 460 -10.66 6.61 23.62
N ALA A 461 -9.82 5.61 23.36
CA ALA A 461 -8.54 5.73 22.65
C ALA A 461 -8.05 4.34 22.20
N PHE A 462 -6.88 4.28 21.55
CA PHE A 462 -6.21 3.00 21.23
C PHE A 462 -5.84 2.18 22.48
N ARG A 463 -5.51 2.87 23.58
CA ARG A 463 -5.26 2.30 24.91
C ARG A 463 -5.82 3.23 25.97
N TRP A 464 -6.29 2.71 27.09
CA TRP A 464 -6.84 3.50 28.18
C TRP A 464 -6.70 2.78 29.52
N TYR A 465 -6.74 3.55 30.61
CA TYR A 465 -6.70 3.02 31.96
C TYR A 465 -8.10 3.00 32.56
N GLU A 466 -8.51 1.85 33.10
CA GLU A 466 -9.76 1.68 33.81
C GLU A 466 -9.52 1.85 35.31
N LYS A 467 -10.03 2.93 35.90
CA LYS A 467 -9.85 3.23 37.33
C LYS A 467 -10.53 2.22 38.26
N ASP A 468 -11.67 1.70 37.84
CA ASP A 468 -12.47 0.71 38.57
C ASP A 468 -11.82 -0.67 38.59
N THR A 469 -11.25 -1.11 37.46
CA THR A 469 -10.55 -2.40 37.38
C THR A 469 -9.05 -2.31 37.66
N ARG A 470 -8.50 -1.08 37.72
CA ARG A 470 -7.06 -0.76 37.81
C ARG A 470 -6.21 -1.42 36.73
N ARG A 471 -6.75 -1.52 35.51
CA ARG A 471 -6.08 -2.17 34.38
C ARG A 471 -5.87 -1.20 33.23
N LEU A 472 -4.70 -1.29 32.62
CA LEU A 472 -4.45 -0.74 31.29
C LEU A 472 -5.00 -1.72 30.24
N LEU A 473 -5.98 -1.28 29.45
CA LEU A 473 -6.42 -2.00 28.26
C LEU A 473 -5.69 -1.48 27.03
N VAL A 474 -5.20 -2.39 26.19
CA VAL A 474 -4.53 -2.07 24.92
C VAL A 474 -5.14 -2.92 23.81
N THR A 475 -5.75 -2.29 22.81
CA THR A 475 -6.55 -3.01 21.79
C THR A 475 -5.72 -3.87 20.84
N SER A 476 -4.39 -3.69 20.78
CA SER A 476 -3.52 -4.62 20.04
C SER A 476 -3.25 -5.94 20.77
N ARG A 477 -3.65 -6.07 22.04
CA ARG A 477 -3.54 -7.32 22.81
C ARG A 477 -4.81 -8.16 22.61
N PRO A 478 -4.71 -9.38 22.05
CA PRO A 478 -5.87 -10.23 21.77
C PRO A 478 -6.87 -10.38 22.93
N ARG A 479 -6.41 -10.56 24.18
CA ARG A 479 -7.29 -10.66 25.36
C ARG A 479 -8.05 -9.38 25.67
N ASP A 480 -7.36 -8.23 25.58
CA ASP A 480 -7.97 -6.94 25.86
C ASP A 480 -8.93 -6.58 24.72
N ALA A 481 -8.58 -6.86 23.46
CA ALA A 481 -9.49 -6.75 22.33
C ALA A 481 -10.73 -7.65 22.47
N ALA A 482 -10.56 -8.89 22.94
CA ALA A 482 -11.68 -9.80 23.21
C ALA A 482 -12.59 -9.24 24.31
N GLU A 483 -12.01 -8.67 25.37
CA GLU A 483 -12.78 -8.03 26.45
C GLU A 483 -13.61 -6.85 25.94
N VAL A 484 -13.01 -5.98 25.14
CA VAL A 484 -13.70 -4.84 24.53
C VAL A 484 -14.81 -5.31 23.59
N GLU A 485 -14.53 -6.32 22.76
CA GLU A 485 -15.54 -6.92 21.89
C GLU A 485 -16.70 -7.53 22.66
N ARG A 486 -16.46 -8.22 23.78
CA ARG A 486 -17.54 -8.76 24.63
C ARG A 486 -18.49 -7.67 25.13
N ARG A 487 -18.00 -6.44 25.32
CA ARG A 487 -18.80 -5.29 25.75
C ARG A 487 -19.55 -4.63 24.59
N LEU A 488 -19.04 -4.75 23.37
CA LEU A 488 -19.67 -4.27 22.13
C LEU A 488 -20.71 -5.26 21.58
N ALA A 489 -20.48 -6.56 21.76
CA ALA A 489 -21.28 -7.64 21.18
C ALA A 489 -22.76 -7.53 21.56
N GLY A 490 -23.62 -7.76 20.57
CA GLY A 490 -25.08 -7.68 20.70
C GLY A 490 -25.76 -7.94 19.36
N ASP A 491 -27.06 -7.69 19.23
CA ASP A 491 -27.81 -8.00 17.99
C ASP A 491 -27.54 -7.03 16.82
N ARG A 492 -26.47 -6.23 16.87
CA ARG A 492 -26.15 -5.17 15.90
C ARG A 492 -24.89 -5.42 15.06
N GLY A 493 -24.20 -6.55 15.23
CA GLY A 493 -23.01 -6.84 14.44
C GLY A 493 -23.25 -6.79 12.92
N LEU A 494 -22.44 -6.02 12.21
CA LEU A 494 -22.50 -5.85 10.76
C LEU A 494 -22.36 -7.20 10.03
N LEU A 495 -21.61 -8.15 10.61
CA LEU A 495 -21.26 -9.44 10.02
C LEU A 495 -22.03 -10.64 10.62
N ARG A 496 -23.05 -10.40 11.47
CA ARG A 496 -23.82 -11.47 12.15
C ARG A 496 -24.56 -12.45 11.23
N ASP A 497 -24.93 -12.05 10.01
CA ASP A 497 -25.69 -12.89 9.07
C ASP A 497 -24.75 -13.72 8.16
N GLY A 498 -23.87 -14.51 8.78
CA GLY A 498 -22.92 -15.37 8.05
C GLY A 498 -21.74 -14.61 7.42
N GLY A 499 -21.43 -13.42 7.94
CA GLY A 499 -20.31 -12.60 7.48
C GLY A 499 -18.94 -13.15 7.87
N VAL A 500 -17.91 -12.57 7.25
CA VAL A 500 -16.51 -12.93 7.48
C VAL A 500 -15.70 -11.70 7.88
N SER A 501 -14.98 -11.81 8.99
CA SER A 501 -14.00 -10.84 9.46
C SER A 501 -12.58 -11.30 9.12
N ILE A 502 -11.79 -10.47 8.44
CA ILE A 502 -10.40 -10.78 8.05
C ILE A 502 -9.47 -9.65 8.47
N SER A 503 -8.49 -9.96 9.33
CA SER A 503 -7.44 -9.02 9.78
C SER A 503 -7.93 -7.76 10.50
N ASN A 504 -9.14 -7.79 11.05
CA ASN A 504 -9.74 -6.71 11.84
C ASN A 504 -9.35 -6.82 13.33
N VAL A 505 -9.54 -5.74 14.09
CA VAL A 505 -9.45 -5.78 15.56
C VAL A 505 -10.65 -6.54 16.14
N PHE A 506 -11.86 -6.21 15.67
CA PHE A 506 -13.11 -6.84 16.09
C PHE A 506 -13.78 -7.63 14.96
N SER A 507 -14.57 -8.63 15.32
CA SER A 507 -15.24 -9.56 14.42
C SER A 507 -16.52 -9.05 13.79
N GLY A 508 -17.18 -8.04 14.36
CA GLY A 508 -18.51 -7.60 13.92
C GLY A 508 -19.59 -8.69 14.00
N ASP A 509 -19.46 -9.62 14.95
CA ASP A 509 -20.24 -10.86 15.08
C ASP A 509 -20.14 -11.84 13.89
N ALA A 510 -19.02 -11.81 13.16
CA ALA A 510 -18.79 -12.73 12.03
C ALA A 510 -18.83 -14.21 12.44
N GLU A 511 -19.43 -15.05 11.58
CA GLU A 511 -19.39 -16.51 11.74
C GLU A 511 -17.96 -17.04 11.58
N SER A 512 -17.20 -16.42 10.67
CA SER A 512 -15.80 -16.75 10.40
C SER A 512 -14.89 -15.57 10.67
N CYS A 513 -14.03 -15.72 11.68
CA CYS A 513 -12.98 -14.77 12.03
C CYS A 513 -11.62 -15.35 11.60
N LEU A 514 -10.89 -14.60 10.78
CA LEU A 514 -9.56 -14.98 10.27
C LEU A 514 -8.59 -13.85 10.60
N LEU A 515 -7.54 -14.12 11.38
CA LEU A 515 -6.58 -13.09 11.80
C LEU A 515 -7.24 -11.91 12.55
N THR A 516 -8.42 -12.12 13.14
CA THR A 516 -9.12 -11.09 13.92
C THR A 516 -8.55 -11.04 15.33
N VAL A 517 -8.06 -9.89 15.79
CA VAL A 517 -7.26 -9.75 17.03
C VAL A 517 -8.03 -10.26 18.26
N SER A 518 -9.26 -9.78 18.47
CA SER A 518 -10.18 -10.22 19.54
C SER A 518 -10.47 -11.72 19.57
N HIS A 519 -10.36 -12.41 18.43
CA HIS A 519 -10.62 -13.84 18.33
C HIS A 519 -9.35 -14.70 18.32
N ALA A 520 -8.17 -14.09 18.18
CA ALA A 520 -6.90 -14.83 18.11
C ALA A 520 -6.61 -15.63 19.40
N ALA A 521 -7.09 -15.16 20.55
CA ALA A 521 -6.95 -15.83 21.84
C ALA A 521 -8.04 -16.87 22.15
N LEU A 522 -9.08 -17.04 21.31
CA LEU A 522 -10.21 -17.94 21.58
C LEU A 522 -9.98 -19.37 21.00
N PRO A 523 -10.34 -20.45 21.73
CA PRO A 523 -10.20 -21.82 21.23
C PRO A 523 -11.18 -22.15 20.09
N GLY A 524 -10.74 -22.93 19.10
CA GLY A 524 -11.64 -23.70 18.22
C GLY A 524 -12.04 -23.05 16.89
N ARG A 525 -11.56 -21.85 16.56
CA ARG A 525 -11.81 -21.20 15.27
C ARG A 525 -10.51 -20.62 14.69
N SER A 526 -9.71 -21.43 14.00
CA SER A 526 -8.55 -20.91 13.26
C SER A 526 -8.32 -21.55 11.87
N ALA A 527 -8.15 -20.63 10.93
CA ALA A 527 -7.55 -20.64 9.59
C ALA A 527 -7.08 -21.97 8.96
N ARG A 528 -7.96 -22.59 8.15
CA ARG A 528 -7.53 -23.46 7.04
C ARG A 528 -6.75 -22.70 5.96
N GLY A 529 -7.01 -21.40 5.77
CA GLY A 529 -6.42 -20.56 4.72
C GLY A 529 -4.92 -20.26 4.90
N TYR A 530 -4.46 -19.99 6.12
CA TYR A 530 -3.02 -19.78 6.40
C TYR A 530 -2.17 -21.02 6.10
N ALA A 531 -2.69 -22.21 6.45
CA ALA A 531 -2.03 -23.48 6.12
C ALA A 531 -1.91 -23.67 4.62
N ALA A 532 -2.96 -23.37 3.87
CA ALA A 532 -2.96 -23.47 2.41
C ALA A 532 -1.98 -22.47 1.76
N PHE A 533 -1.85 -21.25 2.32
CA PHE A 533 -0.90 -20.25 1.84
C PHE A 533 0.56 -20.65 2.10
N MET A 534 0.89 -21.07 3.32
CA MET A 534 2.27 -21.45 3.68
C MET A 534 2.70 -22.80 3.12
N THR A 535 1.75 -23.71 2.87
CA THR A 535 2.03 -24.97 2.17
C THR A 535 2.00 -24.83 0.65
N SER A 536 1.56 -23.69 0.12
CA SER A 536 1.74 -23.37 -1.29
C SER A 536 3.21 -23.07 -1.56
N PRO A 537 3.91 -23.84 -2.40
CA PRO A 537 5.31 -23.59 -2.73
C PRO A 537 5.57 -22.17 -3.25
N TYR A 538 4.57 -21.55 -3.89
CA TYR A 538 4.70 -20.21 -4.46
C TYR A 538 4.33 -19.10 -3.48
N GLY A 539 3.31 -19.29 -2.62
CA GLY A 539 2.90 -18.28 -1.62
C GLY A 539 4.02 -17.95 -0.64
N PHE A 540 4.66 -18.98 -0.08
CA PHE A 540 5.83 -18.82 0.78
C PHE A 540 7.01 -18.17 0.06
N THR A 541 7.30 -18.63 -1.16
CA THR A 541 8.37 -18.06 -1.99
C THR A 541 8.16 -16.56 -2.20
N ARG A 542 6.98 -16.19 -2.70
CA ARG A 542 6.64 -14.81 -3.03
C ARG A 542 6.77 -13.92 -1.79
N ALA A 543 6.29 -14.38 -0.64
CA ALA A 543 6.44 -13.70 0.62
C ALA A 543 7.91 -13.41 0.97
N VAL A 544 8.79 -14.40 0.82
CA VAL A 544 10.23 -14.23 1.09
C VAL A 544 10.88 -13.27 0.10
N VAL A 545 10.60 -13.42 -1.20
CA VAL A 545 11.18 -12.58 -2.25
C VAL A 545 10.75 -11.12 -2.10
N LEU A 546 9.44 -10.88 -1.95
CA LEU A 546 8.90 -9.55 -1.75
C LEU A 546 9.35 -8.97 -0.42
N GLY A 547 9.44 -9.79 0.62
CA GLY A 547 9.93 -9.36 1.93
C GLY A 547 11.39 -8.89 1.89
N ILE A 548 12.28 -9.62 1.22
CA ILE A 548 13.67 -9.18 1.00
C ILE A 548 13.70 -7.90 0.15
N GLY A 549 12.86 -7.82 -0.87
CA GLY A 549 12.71 -6.62 -1.71
C GLY A 549 12.32 -5.39 -0.88
N GLU A 550 11.35 -5.55 0.01
CA GLU A 550 10.86 -4.48 0.88
C GLU A 550 11.90 -4.08 1.93
N LEU A 551 12.64 -5.03 2.47
CA LEU A 551 13.78 -4.78 3.35
C LEU A 551 14.85 -3.92 2.67
N ILE A 552 15.24 -4.28 1.44
CA ILE A 552 16.23 -3.52 0.67
C ILE A 552 15.69 -2.13 0.34
N ARG A 553 14.41 -2.03 -0.04
CA ARG A 553 13.74 -0.76 -0.35
C ARG A 553 13.70 0.16 0.86
N GLU A 554 13.34 -0.37 2.03
CA GLU A 554 13.30 0.37 3.30
C GLU A 554 14.68 0.92 3.66
N LEU A 555 15.73 0.09 3.61
CA LEU A 555 17.11 0.53 3.87
C LEU A 555 17.56 1.63 2.90
N HIS A 556 17.17 1.52 1.63
CA HIS A 556 17.45 2.54 0.62
C HIS A 556 16.70 3.85 0.92
N GLN A 557 15.39 3.79 1.16
CA GLN A 557 14.53 4.93 1.44
C GLN A 557 14.98 5.67 2.72
N ALA A 558 15.25 4.95 3.80
CA ALA A 558 15.79 5.51 5.04
C ALA A 558 17.17 6.18 4.83
N ARG A 559 18.01 5.65 3.93
CA ARG A 559 19.28 6.30 3.54
C ARG A 559 19.04 7.56 2.71
N VAL A 560 18.07 7.56 1.80
CA VAL A 560 17.73 8.72 0.98
C VAL A 560 17.16 9.84 1.82
N GLN A 561 16.24 9.56 2.76
CA GLN A 561 15.74 10.57 3.70
C GLN A 561 16.86 11.23 4.49
N ARG A 562 17.80 10.44 5.03
CA ARG A 562 18.98 10.95 5.75
C ARG A 562 19.85 11.84 4.87
N ARG A 563 20.09 11.42 3.62
CA ARG A 563 20.89 12.20 2.66
C ARG A 563 20.23 13.50 2.22
N ARG A 564 18.90 13.56 2.23
CA ARG A 564 18.10 14.74 1.83
C ARG A 564 17.72 15.63 3.02
N ASP A 565 18.14 15.27 4.23
CA ASP A 565 17.74 15.93 5.49
C ASP A 565 16.22 16.14 5.59
N VAL A 566 15.44 15.11 5.24
CA VAL A 566 13.99 15.16 5.38
C VAL A 566 13.65 15.17 6.88
N ARG A 567 12.86 16.16 7.28
CA ARG A 567 12.29 16.34 8.62
C ARG A 567 10.78 16.60 8.53
N PRO A 568 9.99 16.25 9.55
CA PRO A 568 10.36 15.46 10.73
C PRO A 568 10.72 14.00 10.37
N ARG A 569 11.41 13.28 11.27
CA ARG A 569 11.85 11.89 11.05
C ARG A 569 12.03 11.13 12.36
N VAL A 570 11.50 9.91 12.44
CA VAL A 570 11.70 8.97 13.56
C VAL A 570 12.67 7.83 13.19
N SER A 571 13.02 6.99 14.18
CA SER A 571 13.86 5.81 13.95
C SER A 571 13.14 4.81 13.06
N ARG A 572 13.82 4.32 12.02
CA ARG A 572 13.32 3.29 11.09
C ARG A 572 14.14 1.99 11.18
N GLY A 573 14.81 1.78 12.32
CA GLY A 573 15.63 0.60 12.61
C GLY A 573 14.91 -0.40 13.53
N GLY A 574 15.59 -1.51 13.87
CA GLY A 574 15.07 -2.47 14.85
C GLY A 574 13.82 -3.22 14.36
N ALA A 575 12.75 -3.19 15.17
CA ALA A 575 11.49 -3.89 14.91
C ALA A 575 10.82 -3.48 13.59
N PHE A 576 10.82 -2.19 13.27
CA PHE A 576 10.20 -1.67 12.03
C PHE A 576 10.78 -2.32 10.76
N LEU A 577 12.06 -2.65 10.77
CA LEU A 577 12.73 -3.31 9.65
C LEU A 577 12.16 -4.72 9.38
N ALA A 578 11.66 -5.39 10.43
CA ALA A 578 10.99 -6.68 10.33
C ALA A 578 9.47 -6.54 10.04
N LEU A 579 8.84 -5.43 10.45
CA LEU A 579 7.43 -5.16 10.20
C LEU A 579 7.15 -4.88 8.72
N ARG A 580 8.03 -4.16 8.02
CA ARG A 580 7.89 -3.85 6.57
C ARG A 580 7.64 -5.08 5.68
N PRO A 581 8.43 -6.16 5.76
CA PRO A 581 8.12 -7.38 5.00
C PRO A 581 6.88 -8.12 5.52
N ALA A 582 6.57 -8.02 6.81
CA ALA A 582 5.42 -8.68 7.42
C ALA A 582 4.08 -8.09 6.92
N THR A 583 3.98 -6.77 6.78
CA THR A 583 2.78 -6.10 6.25
C THR A 583 2.52 -6.49 4.79
N THR A 584 3.56 -6.52 3.96
CA THR A 584 3.46 -6.99 2.56
C THR A 584 3.01 -8.46 2.47
N LEU A 585 3.50 -9.32 3.36
CA LEU A 585 3.06 -10.70 3.46
C LEU A 585 1.59 -10.79 3.88
N LEU A 586 1.20 -10.02 4.89
CA LEU A 586 -0.16 -9.97 5.40
C LEU A 586 -1.15 -9.53 4.30
N ARG A 587 -0.77 -8.58 3.44
CA ARG A 587 -1.55 -8.16 2.27
C ARG A 587 -1.84 -9.32 1.31
N ASP A 588 -0.81 -10.05 0.89
CA ASP A 588 -0.98 -11.18 -0.05
C ASP A 588 -1.77 -12.33 0.60
N LEU A 589 -1.60 -12.54 1.90
CA LEU A 589 -2.41 -13.47 2.69
C LEU A 589 -3.88 -13.03 2.72
N ASN A 590 -4.18 -11.76 3.02
CA ASN A 590 -5.53 -11.19 3.02
C ASN A 590 -6.21 -11.39 1.66
N VAL A 591 -5.54 -11.12 0.55
CA VAL A 591 -6.10 -11.38 -0.80
C VAL A 591 -6.45 -12.85 -1.00
N THR A 592 -5.58 -13.76 -0.53
CA THR A 592 -5.83 -15.20 -0.62
C THR A 592 -7.03 -15.63 0.23
N LEU A 593 -7.13 -15.10 1.46
CA LEU A 593 -8.26 -15.39 2.36
C LEU A 593 -9.57 -14.83 1.80
N ILE A 594 -9.59 -13.59 1.31
CA ILE A 594 -10.76 -13.00 0.64
C ILE A 594 -11.19 -13.88 -0.54
N ALA A 595 -10.25 -14.29 -1.39
CA ALA A 595 -10.54 -15.13 -2.56
C ALA A 595 -11.13 -16.49 -2.16
N GLU A 596 -10.60 -17.11 -1.11
CA GLU A 596 -11.16 -18.36 -0.57
C GLU A 596 -12.61 -18.17 -0.10
N GLN A 597 -12.93 -17.09 0.62
CA GLN A 597 -14.27 -16.83 1.13
C GLN A 597 -15.25 -16.42 0.02
N MET A 598 -14.78 -15.67 -0.98
CA MET A 598 -15.52 -15.41 -2.22
C MET A 598 -15.87 -16.71 -2.97
N ALA A 599 -14.96 -17.68 -2.96
CA ALA A 599 -15.19 -18.99 -3.55
C ALA A 599 -16.15 -19.87 -2.73
N ARG A 600 -16.24 -19.65 -1.42
CA ARG A 600 -17.25 -20.28 -0.53
C ARG A 600 -18.63 -19.60 -0.61
N GLY A 601 -18.70 -18.38 -1.13
CA GLY A 601 -19.95 -17.63 -1.31
C GLY A 601 -20.40 -16.83 -0.08
N ALA A 602 -19.47 -16.42 0.77
CA ALA A 602 -19.76 -15.61 1.96
C ALA A 602 -20.61 -14.35 1.62
N PRO A 603 -21.71 -14.06 2.32
CA PRO A 603 -22.59 -12.92 2.03
C PRO A 603 -21.89 -11.57 2.13
N ILE A 604 -21.12 -11.36 3.20
CA ILE A 604 -20.33 -10.16 3.42
C ILE A 604 -18.93 -10.55 3.90
N ILE A 605 -17.91 -9.88 3.37
CA ILE A 605 -16.52 -10.00 3.80
C ILE A 605 -16.04 -8.59 4.16
N TYR A 606 -15.56 -8.40 5.38
CA TYR A 606 -14.88 -7.17 5.80
C TYR A 606 -13.41 -7.46 6.04
N CYS A 607 -12.53 -6.77 5.33
CA CYS A 607 -11.09 -6.96 5.46
C CYS A 607 -10.34 -5.65 5.56
N ASP A 608 -9.41 -5.63 6.50
CA ASP A 608 -8.59 -4.47 6.83
C ASP A 608 -7.13 -4.66 6.35
N PHE A 609 -6.64 -3.67 5.60
CA PHE A 609 -5.28 -3.59 5.05
C PHE A 609 -4.46 -2.48 5.73
N VAL A 610 -3.52 -2.89 6.60
CA VAL A 610 -2.62 -2.02 7.39
C VAL A 610 -1.48 -1.35 6.63
N ASP A 611 -1.15 -1.83 5.42
CA ASP A 611 0.15 -1.53 4.79
C ASP A 611 0.49 -0.04 4.73
N TYR A 612 -0.50 0.82 4.51
CA TYR A 612 -0.29 2.25 4.39
C TYR A 612 -0.03 2.90 5.75
N ASP A 613 -0.89 2.64 6.74
CA ASP A 613 -0.85 3.30 8.04
C ASP A 613 0.49 3.06 8.78
N GLU A 614 0.94 1.81 8.79
CA GLU A 614 2.25 1.38 9.32
C GLU A 614 3.43 2.16 8.74
N VAL A 615 3.41 2.36 7.42
CA VAL A 615 4.46 3.09 6.71
C VAL A 615 4.34 4.58 6.97
N ALA A 616 3.11 5.08 7.03
CA ALA A 616 2.80 6.48 7.21
C ALA A 616 3.18 6.96 8.63
N HIS A 617 3.03 6.12 9.65
CA HIS A 617 3.53 6.35 11.00
C HIS A 617 5.03 6.70 11.07
N HIS A 618 5.83 5.95 10.31
CA HIS A 618 7.29 6.01 10.37
C HIS A 618 7.91 6.95 9.33
N ALA A 619 7.32 7.01 8.13
CA ALA A 619 7.82 7.81 7.03
C ALA A 619 7.11 9.16 6.93
N GLY A 620 5.83 9.24 7.28
CA GLY A 620 4.92 10.37 7.09
C GLY A 620 3.88 10.09 5.98
N PRO A 621 2.62 10.52 6.14
CA PRO A 621 1.50 10.11 5.28
C PRO A 621 1.63 10.52 3.81
N ALA A 622 2.23 11.68 3.52
CA ALA A 622 2.39 12.18 2.15
C ALA A 622 3.80 11.95 1.57
N ARG A 623 4.60 11.06 2.17
CA ARG A 623 5.97 10.77 1.70
C ARG A 623 5.99 9.70 0.61
N PRO A 624 7.04 9.65 -0.24
CA PRO A 624 7.16 8.64 -1.30
C PRO A 624 6.94 7.21 -0.81
N GLU A 625 7.38 6.89 0.41
CA GLU A 625 7.22 5.56 0.99
C GLU A 625 5.76 5.19 1.27
N ALA A 626 4.99 6.09 1.87
CA ALA A 626 3.56 5.89 2.11
C ALA A 626 2.76 5.92 0.80
N LEU A 627 3.18 6.75 -0.17
CA LEU A 627 2.60 6.76 -1.52
C LEU A 627 2.83 5.45 -2.27
N ASP A 628 4.03 4.86 -2.17
CA ASP A 628 4.33 3.54 -2.75
C ASP A 628 3.42 2.45 -2.14
N ALA A 629 3.15 2.52 -0.83
CA ALA A 629 2.20 1.63 -0.15
C ALA A 629 0.77 1.83 -0.66
N LEU A 630 0.31 3.08 -0.80
CA LEU A 630 -1.01 3.41 -1.34
C LEU A 630 -1.18 2.94 -2.80
N GLU A 631 -0.16 3.11 -3.64
CA GLU A 631 -0.15 2.59 -5.01
C GLU A 631 -0.25 1.05 -5.03
N SER A 632 0.38 0.39 -4.08
CA SER A 632 0.30 -1.07 -3.93
C SER A 632 -1.10 -1.51 -3.49
N LEU A 633 -1.78 -0.74 -2.64
CA LEU A 633 -3.19 -0.98 -2.27
C LEU A 633 -4.12 -0.82 -3.47
N ASP A 634 -3.94 0.19 -4.34
CA ASP A 634 -4.71 0.31 -5.58
C ASP A 634 -4.51 -0.88 -6.53
N GLN A 635 -3.29 -1.44 -6.59
CA GLN A 635 -3.03 -2.66 -7.35
C GLN A 635 -3.77 -3.86 -6.76
N THR A 636 -3.77 -4.02 -5.44
CA THR A 636 -4.53 -5.04 -4.71
C THR A 636 -6.03 -4.95 -5.00
N LEU A 637 -6.61 -3.75 -4.97
CA LEU A 637 -8.01 -3.52 -5.35
C LEU A 637 -8.29 -3.97 -6.80
N GLY A 638 -7.36 -3.71 -7.72
CA GLY A 638 -7.43 -4.21 -9.10
C GLY A 638 -7.34 -5.73 -9.21
N ILE A 639 -6.63 -6.41 -8.30
CA ILE A 639 -6.58 -7.88 -8.20
C ILE A 639 -7.92 -8.41 -7.68
N LEU A 640 -8.44 -7.84 -6.60
CA LEU A 640 -9.72 -8.24 -6.00
C LEU A 640 -10.89 -8.09 -6.99
N GLU A 641 -10.92 -7.02 -7.78
CA GLU A 641 -11.92 -6.83 -8.86
C GLU A 641 -11.82 -7.91 -9.96
N ARG A 642 -10.64 -8.46 -10.21
CA ARG A 642 -10.48 -9.57 -11.18
C ARG A 642 -10.92 -10.90 -10.57
N LEU A 643 -10.55 -11.15 -9.32
CA LEU A 643 -10.90 -12.38 -8.60
C LEU A 643 -12.40 -12.47 -8.33
N SER A 644 -13.08 -11.36 -8.08
CA SER A 644 -14.53 -11.33 -7.86
C SER A 644 -15.35 -11.85 -9.03
N LYS A 645 -14.78 -11.91 -10.24
CA LYS A 645 -15.42 -12.49 -11.44
C LYS A 645 -15.48 -14.02 -11.42
N GLU A 646 -14.64 -14.67 -10.64
CA GLU A 646 -14.54 -16.14 -10.52
C GLU A 646 -15.21 -16.66 -9.23
N ALA A 647 -15.78 -15.76 -8.43
CA ALA A 647 -16.42 -16.04 -7.16
C ALA A 647 -17.71 -16.87 -7.30
N ALA A 648 -18.19 -17.45 -6.20
CA ALA A 648 -19.42 -18.25 -6.20
C ALA A 648 -20.69 -17.41 -6.38
N ARG A 649 -20.62 -16.12 -6.06
CA ARG A 649 -21.66 -15.10 -6.27
C ARG A 649 -21.02 -13.80 -6.75
N ARG A 650 -21.82 -12.89 -7.32
CA ARG A 650 -21.32 -11.57 -7.72
C ARG A 650 -21.05 -10.72 -6.48
N TYR A 651 -19.85 -10.16 -6.35
CA TYR A 651 -19.50 -9.24 -5.26
C TYR A 651 -19.47 -7.79 -5.73
N HIS A 652 -20.03 -6.89 -4.93
CA HIS A 652 -19.83 -5.45 -5.02
C HIS A 652 -18.72 -5.02 -4.05
N LEU A 653 -17.88 -4.09 -4.49
CA LEU A 653 -16.74 -3.61 -3.71
C LEU A 653 -17.10 -2.25 -3.11
N VAL A 654 -16.98 -2.15 -1.79
CA VAL A 654 -16.96 -0.89 -1.03
C VAL A 654 -15.57 -0.75 -0.46
N VAL A 655 -14.97 0.42 -0.63
CA VAL A 655 -13.65 0.75 -0.09
C VAL A 655 -13.79 1.94 0.84
N LEU A 656 -13.32 1.83 2.07
CA LEU A 656 -13.34 2.93 3.03
C LEU A 656 -11.98 3.06 3.71
N SER A 657 -11.69 4.19 4.33
CA SER A 657 -10.72 4.24 5.42
C SER A 657 -11.47 4.45 6.73
N ASP A 658 -10.90 3.95 7.81
CA ASP A 658 -11.37 4.10 9.19
C ASP A 658 -10.99 5.45 9.79
N HIS A 659 -9.80 5.95 9.45
CA HIS A 659 -9.35 7.30 9.71
C HIS A 659 -8.38 7.81 8.65
N GLY A 660 -7.97 9.07 8.78
CA GLY A 660 -6.83 9.63 8.06
C GLY A 660 -5.56 9.61 8.91
N GLN A 661 -4.54 10.33 8.45
CA GLN A 661 -3.34 10.60 9.25
C GLN A 661 -2.90 12.05 9.10
N SER A 662 -2.36 12.60 10.19
CA SER A 662 -1.74 13.93 10.23
C SER A 662 -0.22 13.79 10.28
N GLN A 663 0.48 14.76 9.70
CA GLN A 663 1.94 14.82 9.70
C GLN A 663 2.42 15.73 10.84
N GLY A 664 3.60 15.48 11.40
CA GLY A 664 4.33 16.51 12.14
C GLY A 664 5.52 16.00 12.94
N ALA A 665 6.33 16.93 13.46
CA ALA A 665 7.39 16.58 14.40
C ALA A 665 6.77 16.14 15.73
N THR A 666 7.32 15.08 16.32
CA THR A 666 6.84 14.54 17.60
C THR A 666 7.00 15.59 18.70
N PHE A 667 6.21 15.46 19.77
CA PHE A 667 6.25 16.34 20.92
C PHE A 667 7.66 16.38 21.51
N ARG A 668 8.30 15.22 21.67
CA ARG A 668 9.69 15.13 22.14
C ARG A 668 10.69 15.78 21.17
N GLN A 669 10.51 15.64 19.86
CA GLN A 669 11.38 16.31 18.88
C GLN A 669 11.26 17.84 18.90
N ARG A 670 10.08 18.37 19.26
CA ARG A 670 9.82 19.81 19.33
C ARG A 670 10.26 20.43 20.66
N PHE A 671 10.04 19.74 21.77
CA PHE A 671 10.17 20.30 23.11
C PHE A 671 11.26 19.64 23.97
N ASP A 672 11.95 18.61 23.46
CA ASP A 672 13.00 17.85 24.17
C ASP A 672 12.52 17.18 25.48
N GLU A 673 11.21 16.95 25.60
CA GLU A 673 10.59 16.24 26.72
C GLU A 673 9.36 15.43 26.26
N SER A 674 9.01 14.37 26.99
CA SER A 674 7.78 13.60 26.75
C SER A 674 6.58 14.18 27.50
N LEU A 675 5.36 13.80 27.08
CA LEU A 675 4.15 14.18 27.82
C LEU A 675 4.17 13.66 29.27
N GLU A 676 4.70 12.44 29.47
CA GLU A 676 4.91 11.87 30.80
C GLU A 676 5.84 12.72 31.65
N GLU A 677 6.97 13.18 31.10
CA GLU A 677 7.93 14.03 31.80
C GLU A 677 7.28 15.37 32.20
N VAL A 678 6.46 15.97 31.32
CA VAL A 678 5.70 17.21 31.63
C VAL A 678 4.72 16.97 32.78
N VAL A 679 3.84 15.97 32.68
CA VAL A 679 2.85 15.68 33.72
C VAL A 679 3.54 15.33 35.04
N GLY A 680 4.61 14.53 34.99
CA GLY A 680 5.38 14.15 36.17
C GLY A 680 6.01 15.35 36.89
N LYS A 681 6.53 16.34 36.15
CA LYS A 681 7.06 17.60 36.73
C LYS A 681 5.97 18.39 37.45
N LEU A 682 4.80 18.53 36.81
CA LEU A 682 3.68 19.31 37.35
C LEU A 682 3.02 18.65 38.57
N VAL A 683 2.96 17.33 38.60
CA VAL A 683 2.48 16.58 39.77
C VAL A 683 3.47 16.66 40.95
N ARG A 684 4.79 16.65 40.68
CA ARG A 684 5.84 16.72 41.71
C ARG A 684 6.07 18.13 42.27
N GLY A 685 5.73 19.17 41.51
CA GLY A 685 5.89 20.58 41.91
C GLY A 685 5.20 20.96 43.23
N GLY A 686 4.27 20.13 43.72
CA GLY A 686 3.57 20.34 45.00
C GLY A 686 4.08 19.58 46.23
N ALA A 687 5.00 18.60 46.11
CA ALA A 687 5.53 17.85 47.27
C ALA A 687 6.88 17.16 47.01
N GLU A 688 7.81 17.27 47.97
CA GLU A 688 9.17 16.67 47.94
C GLU A 688 9.21 15.11 47.93
N ASN A 689 8.08 14.41 47.83
CA ASN A 689 8.02 12.95 47.97
C ASN A 689 7.57 12.23 46.69
N GLY A 690 8.52 11.57 46.02
CA GLY A 690 8.40 10.17 45.56
C GLY A 690 7.14 9.69 44.81
N HIS A 691 6.38 10.54 44.12
CA HIS A 691 5.21 10.12 43.36
C HIS A 691 5.58 9.07 42.28
N ARG A 692 4.92 7.91 42.33
CA ARG A 692 5.06 6.83 41.35
C ARG A 692 4.17 7.14 40.15
N HIS A 693 4.76 7.21 38.96
CA HIS A 693 4.04 7.46 37.71
C HIS A 693 4.12 6.23 36.82
N GLY A 694 3.03 5.94 36.14
CA GLY A 694 2.98 4.96 35.07
C GLY A 694 2.69 5.66 33.76
N ALA A 695 3.32 5.22 32.68
CA ALA A 695 3.03 5.75 31.37
C ALA A 695 2.92 4.62 30.34
N ALA A 696 1.98 4.81 29.43
CA ALA A 696 1.85 4.02 28.22
C ALA A 696 1.91 4.99 27.04
N THR A 697 3.12 5.24 26.55
CA THR A 697 3.41 6.19 25.46
C THR A 697 4.25 5.58 24.34
N GLY A 698 4.59 4.29 24.43
CA GLY A 698 5.32 3.57 23.37
C GLY A 698 4.42 3.23 22.18
N THR A 699 5.04 2.97 21.03
CA THR A 699 4.37 2.63 19.77
C THR A 699 3.97 1.15 19.75
N VAL A 700 2.66 0.85 19.70
CA VAL A 700 2.17 -0.55 19.88
C VAL A 700 1.12 -1.03 18.87
N GLU A 701 0.62 -0.17 18.00
CA GLU A 701 -0.40 -0.53 16.99
C GLU A 701 0.10 -1.64 16.05
N GLU A 702 1.38 -1.54 15.69
CA GLU A 702 2.07 -2.35 14.66
C GLU A 702 2.09 -3.86 14.92
N TRP A 703 2.02 -4.25 16.19
CA TRP A 703 2.22 -5.63 16.58
C TRP A 703 0.92 -6.44 16.64
N GLY A 704 -0.25 -5.82 16.68
CA GLY A 704 -1.51 -6.52 16.95
C GLY A 704 -1.83 -7.63 15.93
N ARG A 705 -1.73 -7.34 14.63
CA ARG A 705 -2.05 -8.30 13.56
C ARG A 705 -0.97 -9.36 13.37
N VAL A 706 0.29 -8.99 13.59
CA VAL A 706 1.42 -9.94 13.59
C VAL A 706 1.31 -10.90 14.78
N ASN A 707 0.95 -10.39 15.95
CA ASN A 707 0.68 -11.18 17.15
C ASN A 707 -0.50 -12.13 16.93
N ALA A 708 -1.58 -11.68 16.28
CA ALA A 708 -2.71 -12.53 15.91
C ALA A 708 -2.27 -13.68 14.98
N LEU A 709 -1.49 -13.38 13.93
CA LEU A 709 -0.94 -14.38 13.01
C LEU A 709 -0.05 -15.41 13.73
N LEU A 710 0.87 -14.96 14.59
CA LEU A 710 1.79 -15.82 15.32
C LEU A 710 1.06 -16.65 16.38
N THR A 711 0.07 -16.07 17.06
CA THR A 711 -0.77 -16.76 18.04
C THR A 711 -1.57 -17.89 17.39
N GLU A 712 -2.20 -17.64 16.23
CA GLU A 712 -2.86 -18.68 15.46
C GLU A 712 -1.90 -19.80 15.02
N ALA A 713 -0.66 -19.46 14.65
CA ALA A 713 0.36 -20.43 14.26
C ALA A 713 0.84 -21.31 15.43
N VAL A 714 1.05 -20.73 16.61
CA VAL A 714 1.49 -21.41 17.84
C VAL A 714 0.48 -22.43 18.33
N ARG A 715 -0.82 -22.16 18.17
CA ARG A 715 -1.88 -23.04 18.67
C ARG A 715 -2.13 -24.27 17.81
N ARG A 716 -1.41 -24.45 16.69
CA ARG A 716 -1.50 -25.68 15.87
C ARG A 716 -0.90 -26.90 16.57
N GLN A 717 -1.40 -28.08 16.16
CA GLN A 717 -0.79 -29.37 16.45
C GLN A 717 0.05 -29.83 15.24
N GLY A 718 1.25 -30.34 15.48
CA GLY A 718 2.17 -30.83 14.43
C GLY A 718 3.64 -30.41 14.62
N PRO A 719 4.57 -31.00 13.83
CA PRO A 719 6.02 -30.80 14.01
C PRO A 719 6.50 -29.37 13.73
N THR A 720 5.89 -28.65 12.77
CA THR A 720 6.20 -27.22 12.50
C THR A 720 5.73 -26.29 13.61
N ALA A 721 4.61 -26.61 14.27
CA ALA A 721 4.11 -25.85 15.41
C ALA A 721 5.00 -26.02 16.66
N ALA A 722 5.59 -27.21 16.85
CA ALA A 722 6.55 -27.47 17.92
C ALA A 722 7.84 -26.64 17.75
N ALA A 723 8.37 -26.57 16.52
CA ALA A 723 9.54 -25.74 16.22
C ALA A 723 9.26 -24.24 16.41
N THR A 724 8.08 -23.77 15.98
CA THR A 724 7.65 -22.38 16.18
C THR A 724 7.52 -22.05 17.66
N ARG A 725 6.82 -22.88 18.45
CA ARG A 725 6.73 -22.73 19.92
C ARG A 725 8.08 -22.66 20.61
N ALA A 726 9.06 -23.45 20.17
CA ALA A 726 10.40 -23.40 20.74
C ALA A 726 11.10 -22.07 20.48
N ALA A 727 10.95 -21.51 19.27
CA ALA A 727 11.60 -20.26 18.86
C ALA A 727 11.04 -19.02 19.59
N ILE A 728 9.73 -18.99 19.87
CA ILE A 728 9.06 -17.84 20.50
C ILE A 728 8.58 -18.11 21.94
N ARG A 729 9.10 -19.16 22.59
CA ARG A 729 8.76 -19.55 23.97
C ARG A 729 8.88 -18.40 24.98
N LYS A 730 9.87 -17.52 24.80
CA LYS A 730 10.12 -16.36 25.68
C LYS A 730 9.08 -15.23 25.53
N HIS A 731 8.34 -15.23 24.44
CA HIS A 731 7.32 -14.23 24.10
C HIS A 731 5.92 -14.86 24.03
N THR A 732 5.73 -16.02 24.67
CA THR A 732 4.45 -16.72 24.72
C THR A 732 3.98 -16.81 26.16
N THR A 733 2.84 -16.20 26.47
CA THR A 733 2.18 -16.32 27.79
C THR A 733 0.84 -17.01 27.58
N ASP A 734 0.56 -18.10 28.30
CA ASP A 734 -0.69 -18.87 28.18
C ASP A 734 -1.09 -19.27 26.73
N GLY A 735 -0.11 -19.54 25.87
CA GLY A 735 -0.34 -19.92 24.47
C GLY A 735 -0.72 -18.77 23.54
N GLU A 736 -0.48 -17.53 23.94
CA GLU A 736 -0.63 -16.30 23.15
C GLU A 736 0.74 -15.65 22.94
N VAL A 737 0.98 -15.13 21.73
CA VAL A 737 2.24 -14.47 21.37
C VAL A 737 2.05 -12.97 21.44
N THR A 738 2.76 -12.33 22.35
CA THR A 738 2.74 -10.88 22.52
C THR A 738 4.14 -10.34 22.26
N LEU A 739 4.32 -9.73 21.09
CA LEU A 739 5.51 -8.97 20.73
C LEU A 739 5.20 -7.48 20.83
N GLY A 740 6.18 -6.69 21.29
CA GLY A 740 6.06 -5.23 21.43
C GLY A 740 6.03 -4.72 22.88
N PRO A 741 6.09 -3.38 23.07
CA PRO A 741 6.28 -2.77 24.40
C PRO A 741 5.03 -2.75 25.28
N ALA A 742 3.81 -2.94 24.74
CA ALA A 742 2.57 -2.85 25.54
C ALA A 742 2.49 -3.84 26.71
N ASP A 743 3.10 -5.02 26.59
CA ASP A 743 3.10 -5.99 27.68
C ASP A 743 3.99 -5.54 28.84
N GLU A 744 5.12 -4.90 28.54
CA GLU A 744 6.03 -4.33 29.55
C GLU A 744 5.34 -3.14 30.22
N GLU A 745 4.71 -2.24 29.45
CA GLU A 745 3.96 -1.08 29.96
C GLU A 745 2.79 -1.51 30.86
N ALA A 746 1.96 -2.46 30.40
CA ALA A 746 0.82 -2.95 31.17
C ALA A 746 1.25 -3.66 32.46
N LYS A 747 2.33 -4.45 32.42
CA LYS A 747 2.90 -5.07 33.62
C LYS A 747 3.48 -4.04 34.58
N ALA A 748 4.25 -3.07 34.08
CA ALA A 748 4.84 -2.01 34.90
C ALA A 748 3.77 -1.17 35.62
N ILE A 749 2.67 -0.83 34.94
CA ILE A 749 1.54 -0.11 35.56
C ILE A 749 0.81 -1.00 36.58
N ALA A 750 0.57 -2.27 36.26
CA ALA A 750 -0.11 -3.19 37.18
C ALA A 750 0.70 -3.50 38.44
N GLU A 751 2.03 -3.63 38.32
CA GLU A 751 2.94 -3.93 39.44
C GLU A 751 3.34 -2.67 40.24
N GLY A 752 3.38 -1.51 39.57
CA GLY A 752 3.88 -0.26 40.16
C GLY A 752 2.89 0.50 41.04
N ASP A 753 1.58 0.25 40.87
CA ASP A 753 0.46 0.97 41.49
C ASP A 753 0.65 2.51 41.45
N PRO A 754 0.74 3.10 40.24
CA PRO A 754 1.09 4.51 40.08
C PRO A 754 -0.05 5.44 40.50
N GLU A 755 0.30 6.59 41.07
CA GLU A 755 -0.67 7.64 41.48
C GLU A 755 -1.18 8.47 40.30
N THR A 756 -0.45 8.44 39.19
CA THR A 756 -0.85 9.07 37.94
C THR A 756 -0.50 8.14 36.78
N VAL A 757 -1.44 7.93 35.87
CA VAL A 757 -1.23 7.20 34.62
C VAL A 757 -1.38 8.16 33.44
N VAL A 758 -0.33 8.27 32.62
CA VAL A 758 -0.33 9.08 31.39
C VAL A 758 -0.39 8.18 30.18
N ILE A 759 -1.35 8.44 29.30
CA ILE A 759 -1.56 7.67 28.08
C ILE A 759 -1.45 8.59 26.88
N ALA A 760 -0.75 8.13 25.85
CA ALA A 760 -0.69 8.79 24.55
C ALA A 760 -1.25 7.89 23.44
N SER A 761 -1.96 8.52 22.49
CA SER A 761 -2.45 7.93 21.25
C SER A 761 -2.36 8.99 20.15
N GLY A 762 -1.28 8.96 19.37
CA GLY A 762 -0.84 10.02 18.46
C GLY A 762 -0.75 11.37 19.15
N ASN A 763 -1.59 12.33 18.76
CA ASN A 763 -1.63 13.65 19.38
C ASN A 763 -2.74 13.84 20.43
N LEU A 764 -3.42 12.75 20.81
CA LEU A 764 -4.32 12.66 21.96
C LEU A 764 -3.56 12.14 23.18
N GLY A 765 -3.69 12.85 24.29
CA GLY A 765 -3.19 12.46 25.60
C GLY A 765 -4.35 12.30 26.59
N MET A 766 -4.26 11.33 27.49
CA MET A 766 -5.19 11.19 28.61
C MET A 766 -4.41 11.03 29.91
N VAL A 767 -4.79 11.79 30.93
CA VAL A 767 -4.19 11.72 32.26
C VAL A 767 -5.21 11.18 33.24
N TYR A 768 -4.81 10.15 34.00
CA TYR A 768 -5.62 9.50 35.01
C TYR A 768 -5.00 9.70 36.39
N LEU A 769 -5.76 10.26 37.31
CA LEU A 769 -5.42 10.45 38.73
C LEU A 769 -6.03 9.29 39.52
N THR A 770 -5.21 8.27 39.81
CA THR A 770 -5.69 6.93 40.21
C THR A 770 -6.13 6.83 41.66
N ARG A 771 -5.83 7.85 42.49
CA ARG A 771 -6.24 7.90 43.91
C ARG A 771 -7.76 7.95 44.09
N ALA A 772 -8.47 8.55 43.14
CA ALA A 772 -9.93 8.58 43.13
C ALA A 772 -10.46 7.55 42.11
N PRO A 773 -11.45 6.70 42.49
CA PRO A 773 -12.04 5.74 41.55
C PRO A 773 -12.92 6.41 40.48
N GLU A 774 -13.47 7.59 40.75
CA GLU A 774 -14.24 8.41 39.81
C GLU A 774 -13.37 9.39 39.00
N LYS A 775 -13.96 9.93 37.92
CA LYS A 775 -13.39 11.05 37.17
C LYS A 775 -13.48 12.33 38.00
N LEU A 776 -12.40 13.09 38.10
CA LEU A 776 -12.32 14.31 38.91
C LEU A 776 -12.71 15.55 38.11
N THR A 777 -13.40 16.48 38.79
CA THR A 777 -13.65 17.83 38.29
C THR A 777 -12.43 18.72 38.52
N ARG A 778 -12.32 19.81 37.75
CA ARG A 778 -11.23 20.78 37.86
C ARG A 778 -10.98 21.23 39.29
N ASP A 779 -12.01 21.65 40.03
CA ASP A 779 -11.86 22.13 41.42
C ASP A 779 -11.20 21.10 42.33
N ARG A 780 -11.51 19.81 42.13
CA ARG A 780 -10.89 18.71 42.90
C ARG A 780 -9.47 18.43 42.44
N ILE A 781 -9.19 18.58 41.16
CA ILE A 781 -7.83 18.45 40.60
C ILE A 781 -6.96 19.58 41.13
N ASP A 782 -7.41 20.83 41.05
CA ASP A 782 -6.67 22.01 41.48
C ASP A 782 -6.41 21.99 43.01
N ALA A 783 -7.35 21.43 43.80
CA ALA A 783 -7.14 21.23 45.24
C ALA A 783 -6.07 20.18 45.56
N ALA A 784 -5.88 19.17 44.72
CA ALA A 784 -4.93 18.06 44.95
C ALA A 784 -3.60 18.25 44.21
N TYR A 785 -3.60 18.94 43.07
CA TYR A 785 -2.49 19.13 42.14
C TYR A 785 -2.54 20.56 41.55
N PRO A 786 -2.21 21.61 42.35
CA PRO A 786 -2.47 23.01 42.01
C PRO A 786 -1.83 23.48 40.69
N ASP A 787 -0.64 22.97 40.36
CA ASP A 787 0.10 23.40 39.16
C ASP A 787 -0.25 22.59 37.90
N LEU A 788 -1.07 21.53 38.01
CA LEU A 788 -1.26 20.57 36.93
C LEU A 788 -2.03 21.15 35.74
N VAL A 789 -3.25 21.64 35.95
CA VAL A 789 -4.11 22.10 34.85
C VAL A 789 -3.50 23.35 34.20
N ASP A 790 -3.16 24.36 35.01
CA ASP A 790 -2.60 25.61 34.50
C ASP A 790 -1.22 25.43 33.87
N GLY A 791 -0.39 24.53 34.43
CA GLY A 791 0.91 24.17 33.84
C GLY A 791 0.79 23.50 32.48
N LEU A 792 -0.19 22.59 32.31
CA LEU A 792 -0.47 21.96 31.03
C LEU A 792 -1.00 22.97 30.00
N VAL A 793 -1.91 23.88 30.40
CA VAL A 793 -2.45 24.95 29.54
C VAL A 793 -1.37 25.94 29.12
N ALA A 794 -0.39 26.21 29.98
CA ALA A 794 0.72 27.12 29.68
C ALA A 794 1.75 26.52 28.71
N HIS A 795 1.86 25.19 28.62
CA HIS A 795 2.87 24.51 27.83
C HIS A 795 2.66 24.73 26.32
N PRO A 796 3.65 25.24 25.56
CA PRO A 796 3.46 25.63 24.16
C PRO A 796 3.13 24.46 23.21
N GLY A 797 3.50 23.23 23.60
CA GLY A 797 3.18 22.02 22.84
C GLY A 797 1.79 21.44 23.07
N ILE A 798 1.09 21.88 24.11
CA ILE A 798 -0.27 21.44 24.41
C ILE A 798 -1.20 22.51 23.87
N GLY A 799 -2.03 22.15 22.90
CA GLY A 799 -2.93 23.12 22.28
C GLY A 799 -4.19 23.31 23.11
N ILE A 800 -4.76 22.21 23.62
CA ILE A 800 -5.92 22.25 24.53
C ILE A 800 -5.81 21.22 25.66
N VAL A 801 -6.40 21.59 26.80
CA VAL A 801 -6.67 20.73 27.96
C VAL A 801 -8.18 20.71 28.18
N VAL A 802 -8.80 19.54 28.14
CA VAL A 802 -10.21 19.36 28.43
C VAL A 802 -10.38 18.74 29.81
N VAL A 803 -11.23 19.37 30.62
CA VAL A 803 -11.54 18.99 32.00
C VAL A 803 -13.01 19.27 32.30
N ASP A 804 -13.60 18.48 33.21
CA ASP A 804 -14.96 18.73 33.69
C ASP A 804 -14.98 19.86 34.73
N GLU A 805 -15.85 20.85 34.55
CA GLU A 805 -16.14 21.91 35.50
C GLU A 805 -17.63 21.92 35.88
N ASP A 806 -18.00 22.73 36.87
CA ASP A 806 -19.39 23.03 37.19
C ASP A 806 -20.07 23.66 35.96
N GLY A 807 -21.04 22.95 35.38
CA GLY A 807 -21.73 23.34 34.15
C GLY A 807 -21.29 22.58 32.88
N GLY A 808 -20.36 21.64 32.99
CA GLY A 808 -19.98 20.69 31.93
C GLY A 808 -18.50 20.76 31.52
N PRO A 809 -18.08 19.91 30.58
CA PRO A 809 -16.70 19.88 30.09
C PRO A 809 -16.30 21.18 29.38
N VAL A 810 -15.08 21.61 29.65
CA VAL A 810 -14.49 22.85 29.12
C VAL A 810 -13.15 22.53 28.46
N ALA A 811 -12.95 23.02 27.25
CA ALA A 811 -11.64 23.05 26.61
C ALA A 811 -10.90 24.36 26.97
N LEU A 812 -9.75 24.22 27.59
CA LEU A 812 -8.87 25.31 28.02
C LEU A 812 -7.70 25.41 27.05
N GLY A 813 -7.44 26.61 26.56
CA GLY A 813 -6.21 26.95 25.85
C GLY A 813 -5.53 28.16 26.48
N ARG A 814 -4.30 28.43 26.06
CA ARG A 814 -3.44 29.45 26.68
C ARG A 814 -4.02 30.86 26.74
N ARG A 815 -4.97 31.21 25.85
CA ARG A 815 -5.54 32.56 25.71
C ARG A 815 -7.07 32.59 25.78
N GLY A 816 -7.70 31.49 26.15
CA GLY A 816 -9.16 31.41 26.22
C GLY A 816 -9.67 30.01 26.48
N ARG A 817 -10.98 29.90 26.64
CA ARG A 817 -11.68 28.66 26.98
C ARG A 817 -12.99 28.54 26.22
N HIS A 818 -13.42 27.31 26.00
CA HIS A 818 -14.64 26.95 25.28
C HIS A 818 -15.43 25.93 26.09
N ARG A 819 -16.65 26.25 26.52
CA ARG A 819 -17.55 25.29 27.18
C ARG A 819 -18.27 24.45 26.13
N LEU A 820 -18.05 23.13 26.15
CA LEU A 820 -18.43 22.25 25.05
C LEU A 820 -19.95 22.02 24.95
N CYS A 821 -20.69 22.19 26.04
CA CYS A 821 -22.13 21.92 26.07
C CYS A 821 -22.99 22.99 25.38
N ASP A 822 -22.62 24.27 25.53
CA ASP A 822 -23.41 25.42 25.07
C ASP A 822 -22.65 26.28 24.04
N GLY A 823 -21.38 25.98 23.77
CA GLY A 823 -20.55 26.71 22.83
C GLY A 823 -20.06 28.07 23.35
N HIS A 824 -20.17 28.33 24.66
CA HIS A 824 -19.72 29.61 25.23
C HIS A 824 -18.19 29.72 25.18
N VAL A 825 -17.69 30.81 24.59
CA VAL A 825 -16.25 31.10 24.45
C VAL A 825 -15.89 32.34 25.26
N GLU A 826 -14.85 32.22 26.09
CA GLU A 826 -14.23 33.33 26.81
C GLU A 826 -12.78 33.51 26.32
N GLY A 827 -12.42 34.71 25.86
CA GLY A 827 -11.11 34.98 25.26
C GLY A 827 -11.02 34.50 23.81
N GLU A 828 -9.88 33.94 23.42
CA GLU A 828 -9.71 33.33 22.10
C GLU A 828 -10.23 31.89 22.09
N ASP A 829 -11.01 31.51 21.08
CA ASP A 829 -11.52 30.14 20.95
C ASP A 829 -10.36 29.14 20.77
N PRO A 830 -10.07 28.28 21.76
CA PRO A 830 -8.97 27.32 21.68
C PRO A 830 -9.22 26.22 20.64
N LEU A 831 -10.46 26.02 20.19
CA LEU A 831 -10.83 24.95 19.25
C LEU A 831 -10.68 25.35 17.78
N ALA A 832 -10.52 26.64 17.49
CA ALA A 832 -10.45 27.14 16.11
C ALA A 832 -9.41 26.43 15.21
N PRO A 833 -8.20 26.06 15.69
CA PRO A 833 -7.22 25.32 14.88
C PRO A 833 -7.59 23.87 14.54
N TYR A 834 -8.54 23.27 15.27
CA TYR A 834 -8.91 21.85 15.14
C TYR A 834 -10.10 21.61 14.21
N GLY A 835 -10.67 22.68 13.65
CA GLY A 835 -11.78 22.63 12.72
C GLY A 835 -13.16 22.75 13.39
N PRO A 836 -14.22 22.92 12.58
CA PRO A 836 -15.55 23.32 13.06
C PRO A 836 -16.28 22.23 13.87
N LEU A 837 -15.89 20.96 13.72
CA LEU A 837 -16.51 19.84 14.44
C LEU A 837 -15.81 19.50 15.77
N ALA A 838 -14.72 20.20 16.11
CA ALA A 838 -13.90 19.90 17.28
C ALA A 838 -14.69 19.94 18.60
N ALA A 839 -15.59 20.92 18.77
CA ALA A 839 -16.41 21.03 19.98
C ALA A 839 -17.34 19.82 20.16
N ALA A 840 -18.01 19.40 19.07
CA ALA A 840 -18.91 18.25 19.07
C ALA A 840 -18.15 16.94 19.29
N ASP A 841 -16.95 16.79 18.72
CA ASP A 841 -16.12 15.61 18.90
C ASP A 841 -15.59 15.49 20.32
N LEU A 842 -15.10 16.58 20.91
CA LEU A 842 -14.64 16.59 22.29
C LEU A 842 -15.80 16.36 23.25
N LEU A 843 -16.98 16.93 23.01
CA LEU A 843 -18.15 16.66 23.83
C LEU A 843 -18.54 15.19 23.79
N ARG A 844 -18.60 14.59 22.59
CA ARG A 844 -18.88 13.16 22.41
C ARG A 844 -17.83 12.30 23.10
N HIS A 845 -16.55 12.68 23.00
CA HIS A 845 -15.44 11.99 23.65
C HIS A 845 -15.55 12.05 25.17
N GLN A 846 -15.86 13.21 25.76
CA GLN A 846 -16.03 13.35 27.21
C GLN A 846 -17.20 12.52 27.79
N GLN A 847 -18.14 12.10 26.94
CA GLN A 847 -19.26 11.24 27.30
C GLN A 847 -18.97 9.73 27.15
N MET A 848 -17.77 9.36 26.68
CA MET A 848 -17.37 7.96 26.53
C MET A 848 -17.00 7.33 27.88
N ASP A 849 -17.03 6.00 27.92
CA ASP A 849 -16.62 5.23 29.08
C ASP A 849 -15.09 5.35 29.30
N HIS A 850 -14.65 5.42 30.55
CA HIS A 850 -13.24 5.39 30.97
C HIS A 850 -12.31 6.48 30.36
N VAL A 851 -12.87 7.63 30.00
CA VAL A 851 -12.11 8.82 29.61
C VAL A 851 -11.26 9.31 30.78
N GLY A 852 -10.05 9.80 30.49
CA GLY A 852 -9.15 10.37 31.51
C GLY A 852 -9.74 11.57 32.25
N ASP A 853 -9.19 11.87 33.43
CA ASP A 853 -9.54 13.06 34.21
C ASP A 853 -9.21 14.35 33.43
N LEU A 854 -8.11 14.31 32.68
CA LEU A 854 -7.75 15.34 31.71
C LEU A 854 -7.58 14.71 30.34
N VAL A 855 -8.12 15.36 29.32
CA VAL A 855 -7.91 15.01 27.91
C VAL A 855 -7.12 16.12 27.24
N LEU A 856 -6.01 15.76 26.61
CA LEU A 856 -5.05 16.69 26.04
C LEU A 856 -5.01 16.51 24.53
N LEU A 857 -5.02 17.59 23.77
CA LEU A 857 -4.58 17.56 22.37
C LEU A 857 -3.36 18.45 22.22
N SER A 858 -2.37 17.96 21.48
CA SER A 858 -1.20 18.77 21.18
C SER A 858 -1.51 19.89 20.18
N MET A 859 -0.59 20.84 20.09
CA MET A 859 -0.70 21.98 19.17
C MET A 859 -0.92 21.58 17.71
N VAL A 860 -1.58 22.46 16.95
CA VAL A 860 -1.62 22.44 15.48
C VAL A 860 -0.81 23.62 14.96
N GLU A 861 0.19 23.36 14.12
CA GLU A 861 1.08 24.36 13.56
C GLU A 861 0.36 25.18 12.46
N PRO A 862 0.23 26.51 12.62
CA PRO A 862 -0.43 27.34 11.63
C PRO A 862 0.29 27.28 10.25
N GLY A 863 -0.48 27.03 9.20
CA GLY A 863 -0.02 27.09 7.81
C GLY A 863 0.59 25.80 7.26
N THR A 864 1.02 24.87 8.12
CA THR A 864 1.39 23.50 7.71
C THR A 864 0.38 22.44 8.15
N ASP A 865 -0.52 22.79 9.08
CA ASP A 865 -1.49 21.90 9.73
C ASP A 865 -0.83 20.68 10.39
N GLU A 866 0.46 20.80 10.73
CA GLU A 866 1.21 19.74 11.39
C GLU A 866 0.86 19.67 12.88
N VAL A 867 0.70 18.46 13.39
CA VAL A 867 0.46 18.22 14.82
C VAL A 867 1.75 17.81 15.53
N ALA A 868 1.75 17.82 16.87
CA ALA A 868 2.86 17.28 17.66
C ALA A 868 2.45 15.97 18.33
N ALA A 869 2.71 14.82 17.69
CA ALA A 869 2.36 13.53 18.30
C ALA A 869 3.06 13.35 19.65
N PHE A 870 2.32 13.01 20.69
CA PHE A 870 2.88 12.67 22.01
C PHE A 870 3.68 11.36 21.98
N GLU A 871 3.44 10.54 20.95
CA GLU A 871 4.24 9.36 20.61
C GLU A 871 5.33 9.68 19.59
N GLU A 872 6.34 8.81 19.48
CA GLU A 872 7.43 8.94 18.52
C GLU A 872 7.02 8.51 17.09
N LEU A 873 5.97 9.14 16.56
CA LEU A 873 5.37 8.88 15.25
C LEU A 873 5.30 10.17 14.44
N VAL A 874 5.83 10.18 13.21
CA VAL A 874 5.80 11.38 12.34
C VAL A 874 4.51 11.50 11.54
N GLY A 875 3.88 10.37 11.26
CA GLY A 875 2.46 10.29 10.91
C GLY A 875 1.70 9.84 12.14
N SER A 876 0.66 10.56 12.53
CA SER A 876 -0.11 10.23 13.72
C SER A 876 -1.60 10.41 13.49
N HIS A 877 -2.39 9.66 14.23
CA HIS A 877 -3.84 9.77 14.30
C HIS A 877 -4.30 9.57 15.76
N GLY A 878 -5.60 9.50 16.01
CA GLY A 878 -6.18 9.32 17.35
C GLY A 878 -6.69 10.60 18.00
N GLY A 879 -6.20 11.78 17.60
CA GLY A 879 -6.65 13.09 18.08
C GLY A 879 -7.38 13.91 17.01
N LEU A 880 -7.26 15.23 17.09
CA LEU A 880 -7.79 16.20 16.11
C LEU A 880 -6.67 17.04 15.48
N GLY A 881 -6.99 17.70 14.36
CA GLY A 881 -6.08 18.56 13.61
C GLY A 881 -5.36 17.84 12.48
N GLY A 882 -5.02 18.56 11.41
CA GLY A 882 -4.51 17.98 10.15
C GLY A 882 -5.57 17.16 9.42
N TRP A 883 -5.21 16.02 8.83
CA TRP A 883 -6.12 15.17 8.03
C TRP A 883 -6.62 13.92 8.76
N GLN A 884 -6.27 13.72 10.03
CA GLN A 884 -6.56 12.47 10.74
C GLN A 884 -8.06 12.16 10.89
N THR A 885 -8.94 13.17 10.85
CA THR A 885 -10.39 12.97 10.91
C THR A 885 -11.08 12.89 9.55
N GLU A 886 -10.33 13.00 8.45
CA GLU A 886 -10.89 13.00 7.09
C GLU A 886 -10.74 11.64 6.41
N ALA A 887 -11.75 10.79 6.54
CA ALA A 887 -11.74 9.42 6.02
C ALA A 887 -12.46 9.27 4.67
N VAL A 888 -12.15 8.18 3.97
CA VAL A 888 -12.59 7.87 2.60
C VAL A 888 -13.82 6.97 2.63
N LEU A 889 -14.76 7.21 1.71
CA LEU A 889 -15.80 6.23 1.37
C LEU A 889 -16.01 6.14 -0.14
N LEU A 890 -15.80 4.97 -0.72
CA LEU A 890 -15.90 4.67 -2.15
C LEU A 890 -16.85 3.51 -2.37
N TYR A 891 -17.94 3.74 -3.10
CA TYR A 891 -19.03 2.77 -3.24
C TYR A 891 -19.68 2.82 -4.63
N PRO A 892 -20.42 1.78 -5.05
CA PRO A 892 -21.07 1.73 -6.37
C PRO A 892 -22.01 2.92 -6.62
N SER A 893 -21.93 3.51 -7.81
CA SER A 893 -22.60 4.79 -8.09
C SER A 893 -24.13 4.74 -8.22
N GLY A 894 -24.68 3.53 -8.40
CA GLY A 894 -26.12 3.27 -8.52
C GLY A 894 -26.80 2.85 -7.21
N TRP A 895 -26.11 2.88 -6.08
CA TRP A 895 -26.67 2.56 -4.76
C TRP A 895 -27.24 3.80 -4.08
N THR A 896 -28.00 3.59 -3.00
CA THR A 896 -28.45 4.70 -2.14
C THR A 896 -27.23 5.52 -1.72
N PRO A 897 -27.19 6.83 -2.02
CA PRO A 897 -26.07 7.67 -1.65
C PRO A 897 -25.90 7.70 -0.13
N ALA A 898 -24.66 7.64 0.33
CA ALA A 898 -24.34 7.93 1.73
C ALA A 898 -24.75 9.39 2.06
N PRO A 899 -25.14 9.68 3.31
CA PRO A 899 -25.36 11.04 3.80
C PRO A 899 -24.19 11.98 3.48
N ASP A 900 -24.48 13.26 3.25
CA ASP A 900 -23.47 14.30 3.04
C ASP A 900 -23.88 15.56 3.82
N PRO A 901 -23.19 15.90 4.93
CA PRO A 901 -21.98 15.26 5.45
C PRO A 901 -22.25 13.90 6.13
N LEU A 902 -21.31 12.98 6.03
CA LEU A 902 -21.29 11.73 6.81
C LEU A 902 -20.40 11.92 8.03
N ILE A 903 -20.98 11.87 9.23
CA ILE A 903 -20.29 12.18 10.49
C ILE A 903 -20.39 10.97 11.41
N GLY A 904 -19.23 10.47 11.86
CA GLY A 904 -19.11 9.38 12.80
C GLY A 904 -19.15 7.99 12.14
N PRO A 905 -18.45 7.00 12.74
CA PRO A 905 -18.42 5.63 12.22
C PRO A 905 -19.75 4.88 12.42
N ASP A 906 -20.59 5.33 13.35
CA ASP A 906 -21.97 4.86 13.54
C ASP A 906 -22.88 5.22 12.34
N ALA A 907 -22.69 6.40 11.73
CA ALA A 907 -23.41 6.75 10.50
C ALA A 907 -22.92 5.92 9.29
N VAL A 908 -21.63 5.58 9.26
CA VAL A 908 -21.08 4.63 8.28
C VAL A 908 -21.70 3.24 8.46
N HIS A 909 -21.81 2.76 9.70
CA HIS A 909 -22.48 1.50 10.02
C HIS A 909 -23.92 1.47 9.49
N ALA A 910 -24.72 2.49 9.81
CA ALA A 910 -26.10 2.58 9.33
C ALA A 910 -26.18 2.54 7.79
N THR A 911 -25.26 3.22 7.10
CA THR A 911 -25.16 3.20 5.63
C THR A 911 -24.83 1.80 5.10
N LEU A 912 -23.88 1.10 5.73
CA LEU A 912 -23.52 -0.27 5.33
C LEU A 912 -24.66 -1.26 5.55
N VAL A 913 -25.39 -1.14 6.68
CA VAL A 913 -26.59 -1.94 6.95
C VAL A 913 -27.66 -1.66 5.90
N GLU A 914 -27.91 -0.40 5.54
CA GLU A 914 -28.88 -0.06 4.48
C GLU A 914 -28.51 -0.73 3.14
N TRP A 915 -27.23 -0.75 2.77
CA TRP A 915 -26.76 -1.46 1.59
C TRP A 915 -26.90 -2.98 1.70
N LEU A 916 -26.70 -3.56 2.89
CA LEU A 916 -26.98 -4.98 3.13
C LEU A 916 -28.47 -5.29 2.95
N VAL A 917 -29.37 -4.42 3.42
CA VAL A 917 -30.82 -4.54 3.19
C VAL A 917 -31.14 -4.43 1.70
N GLN A 918 -30.54 -3.47 1.00
CA GLN A 918 -30.70 -3.28 -0.45
C GLN A 918 -30.26 -4.53 -1.24
N LEU A 919 -29.23 -5.23 -0.78
CA LEU A 919 -28.74 -6.48 -1.37
C LEU A 919 -29.55 -7.72 -0.97
N GLY A 920 -30.53 -7.60 -0.08
CA GLY A 920 -31.27 -8.74 0.47
C GLY A 920 -30.42 -9.64 1.37
N LEU A 921 -29.32 -9.10 1.91
CA LEU A 921 -28.43 -9.78 2.86
C LEU A 921 -28.85 -9.56 4.32
N ARG A 922 -29.68 -8.54 4.58
CA ARG A 922 -30.21 -8.17 5.90
C ARG A 922 -31.72 -7.93 5.81
N LYS A 923 -32.48 -8.33 6.83
CA LYS A 923 -33.93 -8.03 6.91
C LYS A 923 -34.17 -6.63 7.46
N ARG A 924 -35.13 -5.90 6.88
CA ARG A 924 -35.46 -4.52 7.28
C ARG A 924 -36.17 -4.43 8.64
N ASP A 925 -36.89 -5.48 9.03
CA ASP A 925 -37.68 -5.51 10.27
C ASP A 925 -36.82 -5.75 11.54
N ASP A 926 -35.55 -6.15 11.39
CA ASP A 926 -34.65 -6.43 12.53
C ASP A 926 -34.06 -5.15 13.15
N GLU A 927 -34.19 -3.98 12.53
CA GLU A 927 -33.47 -2.77 12.94
C GLU A 927 -34.30 -1.50 12.70
N ARG A 928 -34.95 -0.99 13.77
CA ARG A 928 -35.24 0.45 13.87
C ARG A 928 -33.92 1.18 14.14
N VAL A 929 -33.02 1.22 13.16
CA VAL A 929 -31.87 2.13 13.19
C VAL A 929 -32.41 3.50 12.83
N THR A 930 -32.81 4.26 13.85
CA THR A 930 -32.98 5.70 13.73
C THR A 930 -31.61 6.28 13.35
N LEU A 931 -31.49 6.75 12.10
CA LEU A 931 -30.41 7.67 11.74
C LEU A 931 -30.42 8.79 12.78
N PRO A 932 -29.28 9.12 13.44
CA PRO A 932 -29.23 10.29 14.29
C PRO A 932 -29.59 11.49 13.41
N VAL A 933 -30.70 12.13 13.73
CA VAL A 933 -31.02 13.44 13.15
C VAL A 933 -29.90 14.35 13.63
N ALA A 934 -29.17 14.95 12.68
CA ALA A 934 -28.15 15.95 12.98
C ALA A 934 -28.76 17.01 13.90
N GLY A 935 -28.26 17.08 15.13
CA GLY A 935 -28.55 18.09 16.14
C GLY A 935 -27.29 18.88 16.41
#